data_AF-A0A8J2W817-F1
#
_entry.id   AF-A0A8J2W817-F1
#
_cell.length_a   1.000
_cell.length_b   1.000
_cell.length_c   1.000
_cell.angle_alpha   90.00
_cell.angle_beta   90.00
_cell.angle_gamma   90.00
#
_symmetry.space_group_name_H-M   'P 1'
#
loop_
_entity.id
_entity.type
_entity.pdbx_description
1 polymer ?
#
loop_
_entity_poly.entity_id
_entity_poly.type
_entity_poly.pdbx_seq_one_letter_code
_entity_poly.pdbx_strand_id
1 'polypeptide(L)'
;MIKRLYSTYKRVPQVCIVGAGPAGFYAAMHITKHFSPVKIDILEKLPVPFGLVRYGVAPDHPEVKNVINQFSKCAQQDNVNFYGNITLGKDISLKQLRQHYDAVLLTYGAEEDRVLGIENENANNVIAARNFVGWYNGHPRDRNLKVDLSQPTAAILGQGNVALDVARILLSPIDELKKTDITEYALKALADSRVKELYLIGRRGPLQVAFTIKELREQIKLKNCSTVWRENDFQGVADAVSQLQRPRKRLTELMLKSLAENSKNEGYEKCFKPIFFRSPKRFLVDGDKNLTGIELVCNKLVGDSIENQKCVPTEDLEILKCNLAFRSIGYKSIKVDDDLMFNSYGYVQNSKGRIDDLECKGLAKVYVSGWLGTGPVGVILHTMGNAFQVAKMICEDLNQGEFDTDKGGFNDVKMHLNNSVIIDWHGWEKINKYEIEQGQKCGNTLIMATPIFYVLTMAEENWTEDGEAGSMAVDAMPPPQPADIPEIKLFGRWSCYDVQVSDMSLQDYISVKEKYAKYLPHSAGRYAHKRFRKAQCPIVERLTNSLMMHGRNNGKKLMAVRIVKHAFEIIHLLTGENPLQVLVTAIINSGPREDSTRIGRAGTVRRQAVDVSPLRRVNQAIWLLCTGAREAAFRNIKTIAECVADELINAAKGSSNSYAIKKKDELERVAKSNR
;
A
#
# COMPACT_ATOMS: atom_id res chain seq x y z
N MET A 1 5.27 -61.46 12.57
CA MET A 1 5.41 -60.04 12.96
C MET A 1 5.09 -59.18 11.73
N ILE A 2 3.82 -58.82 11.54
CA ILE A 2 3.33 -58.08 10.36
C ILE A 2 3.74 -56.61 10.52
N LYS A 3 4.68 -56.13 9.69
CA LYS A 3 5.00 -54.70 9.60
C LYS A 3 3.82 -54.00 8.92
N ARG A 4 2.95 -53.36 9.71
CA ARG A 4 2.04 -52.31 9.20
C ARG A 4 2.90 -51.15 8.70
N LEU A 5 3.00 -51.01 7.38
CA LEU A 5 3.43 -49.79 6.73
C LEU A 5 2.29 -48.77 6.89
N TYR A 6 2.36 -47.95 7.95
CA TYR A 6 1.54 -46.75 8.01
C TYR A 6 2.08 -45.78 6.98
N SER A 7 1.42 -45.71 5.82
CA SER A 7 1.47 -44.55 4.94
C SER A 7 0.97 -43.35 5.76
N THR A 8 1.86 -42.45 6.17
CA THR A 8 1.46 -41.15 6.72
C THR A 8 0.99 -40.26 5.57
N TYR A 9 -0.22 -40.49 5.06
CA TYR A 9 -0.89 -39.55 4.18
C TYR A 9 -1.19 -38.29 5.00
N LYS A 10 -0.30 -37.31 4.93
CA LYS A 10 -0.47 -36.03 5.61
C LYS A 10 -1.46 -35.21 4.80
N ARG A 11 -2.74 -35.24 5.21
CA ARG A 11 -3.82 -34.46 4.62
C ARG A 11 -3.40 -32.99 4.49
N VAL A 12 -3.66 -32.40 3.32
CA VAL A 12 -3.37 -30.98 3.05
C VAL A 12 -4.65 -30.18 3.29
N PRO A 13 -4.69 -29.27 4.27
CA PRO A 13 -5.89 -28.46 4.53
C PRO A 13 -6.25 -27.57 3.33
N GLN A 14 -7.55 -27.45 3.07
CA GLN A 14 -8.14 -26.65 2.00
C GLN A 14 -8.77 -25.39 2.60
N VAL A 15 -8.31 -24.22 2.18
CA VAL A 15 -8.83 -22.92 2.63
C VAL A 15 -9.47 -22.18 1.46
N CYS A 16 -10.75 -21.82 1.59
CA CYS A 16 -11.43 -20.97 0.62
C CYS A 16 -11.38 -19.51 1.10
N ILE A 17 -11.02 -18.60 0.20
CA ILE A 17 -11.07 -17.15 0.42
C ILE A 17 -12.07 -16.57 -0.58
N VAL A 18 -13.10 -15.86 -0.10
CA VAL A 18 -14.13 -15.25 -0.95
C VAL A 18 -13.88 -13.74 -1.07
N GLY A 19 -13.44 -13.32 -2.24
CA GLY A 19 -13.09 -11.95 -2.61
C GLY A 19 -11.58 -11.77 -2.79
N ALA A 20 -11.16 -11.42 -4.01
CA ALA A 20 -9.77 -11.22 -4.41
C ALA A 20 -9.29 -9.77 -4.20
N GLY A 21 -9.79 -9.09 -3.17
CA GLY A 21 -9.29 -7.78 -2.75
C GLY A 21 -8.02 -7.86 -1.88
N PRO A 22 -7.53 -6.73 -1.36
CA PRO A 22 -6.37 -6.70 -0.45
C PRO A 22 -6.50 -7.62 0.76
N ALA A 23 -7.69 -7.68 1.37
CA ALA A 23 -7.92 -8.52 2.55
C ALA A 23 -7.70 -10.00 2.23
N GLY A 24 -8.24 -10.48 1.10
CA GLY A 24 -8.10 -11.86 0.65
C GLY A 24 -6.65 -12.22 0.33
N PHE A 25 -5.97 -11.40 -0.49
CA PHE A 25 -4.57 -11.66 -0.83
C PHE A 25 -3.61 -11.54 0.35
N TYR A 26 -3.78 -10.56 1.25
CA TYR A 26 -2.93 -10.47 2.44
C TYR A 26 -3.15 -11.66 3.38
N ALA A 27 -4.38 -12.16 3.50
CA ALA A 27 -4.64 -13.37 4.26
C ALA A 27 -3.98 -14.58 3.61
N ALA A 28 -4.14 -14.77 2.28
CA ALA A 28 -3.48 -15.85 1.52
C ALA A 28 -1.96 -15.82 1.73
N MET A 29 -1.32 -14.66 1.53
CA MET A 29 0.12 -14.46 1.72
C MET A 29 0.59 -14.83 3.14
N HIS A 30 -0.21 -14.54 4.15
CA HIS A 30 0.13 -14.87 5.53
C HIS A 30 -0.04 -16.37 5.79
N ILE A 31 -1.12 -16.98 5.31
CA ILE A 31 -1.37 -18.42 5.47
C ILE A 31 -0.28 -19.21 4.77
N THR A 32 0.01 -18.96 3.48
CA THR A 32 1.03 -19.71 2.73
C THR A 32 2.43 -19.60 3.35
N LYS A 33 2.75 -18.44 3.92
CA LYS A 33 4.05 -18.20 4.56
C LYS A 33 4.21 -18.90 5.90
N HIS A 34 3.13 -19.04 6.67
CA HIS A 34 3.19 -19.48 8.07
C HIS A 34 2.61 -20.88 8.31
N PHE A 35 1.94 -21.46 7.34
CA PHE A 35 1.32 -22.78 7.43
C PHE A 35 1.52 -23.54 6.11
N SER A 36 2.26 -24.65 6.16
CA SER A 36 2.54 -25.51 5.00
C SER A 36 2.66 -26.97 5.43
N PRO A 37 2.08 -27.93 4.69
CA PRO A 37 1.35 -27.76 3.42
C PRO A 37 -0.07 -27.22 3.62
N VAL A 38 -0.56 -26.40 2.68
CA VAL A 38 -1.95 -25.89 2.61
C VAL A 38 -2.29 -25.56 1.16
N LYS A 39 -3.54 -25.76 0.77
CA LYS A 39 -4.08 -25.30 -0.51
C LYS A 39 -5.08 -24.17 -0.26
N ILE A 40 -4.96 -23.10 -1.04
CA ILE A 40 -5.80 -21.91 -0.93
C ILE A 40 -6.50 -21.66 -2.25
N ASP A 41 -7.82 -21.58 -2.24
CA ASP A 41 -8.61 -21.20 -3.40
C ASP A 41 -9.23 -19.82 -3.16
N ILE A 42 -8.95 -18.86 -4.03
CA ILE A 42 -9.48 -17.50 -3.99
C ILE A 42 -10.61 -17.38 -5.02
N LEU A 43 -11.84 -17.23 -4.54
CA LEU A 43 -13.03 -17.04 -5.37
C LEU A 43 -13.33 -15.55 -5.53
N GLU A 44 -13.59 -15.07 -6.75
CA GLU A 44 -13.92 -13.67 -7.02
C GLU A 44 -15.17 -13.58 -7.92
N LYS A 45 -16.07 -12.66 -7.59
CA LYS A 45 -17.29 -12.39 -8.36
C LYS A 45 -16.97 -11.82 -9.73
N LEU A 46 -15.93 -10.99 -9.82
CA LEU A 46 -15.50 -10.41 -11.09
C LEU A 46 -14.53 -11.34 -11.85
N PRO A 47 -14.47 -11.22 -13.18
CA PRO A 47 -13.44 -11.82 -14.03
C PRO A 47 -11.99 -11.51 -13.62
N VAL A 48 -11.78 -10.35 -12.98
CA VAL A 48 -10.45 -9.81 -12.69
C VAL A 48 -10.26 -9.61 -11.17
N PRO A 49 -9.03 -9.83 -10.65
CA PRO A 49 -8.74 -9.72 -9.22
C PRO A 49 -8.47 -8.27 -8.76
N PHE A 50 -8.04 -8.13 -7.51
CA PHE A 50 -7.54 -6.94 -6.80
C PHE A 50 -8.60 -5.99 -6.23
N GLY A 51 -9.87 -6.15 -6.58
CA GLY A 51 -10.99 -5.41 -6.00
C GLY A 51 -10.77 -3.88 -6.05
N LEU A 52 -10.90 -3.20 -4.91
CA LEU A 52 -10.77 -1.74 -4.83
C LEU A 52 -9.36 -1.20 -5.13
N VAL A 53 -8.31 -2.03 -5.19
CA VAL A 53 -7.00 -1.54 -5.67
C VAL A 53 -7.07 -1.20 -7.15
N ARG A 54 -7.85 -1.97 -7.92
CA ARG A 54 -8.10 -1.71 -9.34
C ARG A 54 -9.25 -0.73 -9.53
N TYR A 55 -10.38 -0.96 -8.85
CA TYR A 55 -11.63 -0.23 -9.11
C TYR A 55 -11.88 0.96 -8.18
N GLY A 56 -11.10 1.14 -7.12
CA GLY A 56 -11.31 2.17 -6.10
C GLY A 56 -10.21 3.21 -6.05
N VAL A 57 -8.94 2.78 -6.02
CA VAL A 57 -7.78 3.69 -6.01
C VAL A 57 -7.82 4.56 -7.26
N ALA A 58 -7.72 5.87 -7.05
CA ALA A 58 -7.78 6.84 -8.14
C ALA A 58 -6.67 6.59 -9.18
N PRO A 59 -6.93 6.87 -10.47
CA PRO A 59 -5.98 6.59 -11.54
C PRO A 59 -4.71 7.44 -11.46
N ASP A 60 -4.78 8.59 -10.79
CA ASP A 60 -3.64 9.46 -10.50
C ASP A 60 -2.84 9.06 -9.24
N HIS A 61 -3.17 7.93 -8.62
CA HIS A 61 -2.39 7.29 -7.53
C HIS A 61 -1.83 5.91 -7.92
N PRO A 62 -1.06 5.79 -9.02
CA PRO A 62 -0.51 4.51 -9.46
C PRO A 62 0.42 3.87 -8.41
N GLU A 63 1.08 4.68 -7.57
CA GLU A 63 1.99 4.18 -6.55
C GLU A 63 1.29 3.33 -5.48
N VAL A 64 0.00 3.56 -5.24
CA VAL A 64 -0.82 2.77 -4.32
C VAL A 64 -1.20 1.42 -4.95
N LYS A 65 -1.36 1.38 -6.29
CA LYS A 65 -1.67 0.16 -7.06
C LYS A 65 -0.49 -0.81 -7.13
N ASN A 66 0.74 -0.38 -6.81
CA ASN A 66 1.94 -1.23 -6.79
C ASN A 66 1.85 -2.49 -5.89
N VAL A 67 0.91 -2.52 -4.93
CA VAL A 67 0.64 -3.72 -4.12
C VAL A 67 0.16 -4.91 -4.96
N ILE A 68 -0.39 -4.68 -6.16
CA ILE A 68 -0.78 -5.69 -7.13
C ILE A 68 0.39 -6.63 -7.46
N ASN A 69 1.63 -6.13 -7.51
CA ASN A 69 2.82 -6.94 -7.77
C ASN A 69 3.05 -7.99 -6.67
N GLN A 70 2.70 -7.67 -5.42
CA GLN A 70 2.80 -8.63 -4.31
C GLN A 70 1.68 -9.66 -4.36
N PHE A 71 0.47 -9.24 -4.74
CA PHE A 71 -0.67 -10.14 -4.89
C PHE A 71 -0.49 -11.11 -6.05
N SER A 72 0.05 -10.64 -7.18
CA SER A 72 0.35 -11.47 -8.34
C SER A 72 1.39 -12.55 -8.01
N LYS A 73 2.46 -12.18 -7.28
CA LYS A 73 3.44 -13.15 -6.77
C LYS A 73 2.84 -14.17 -5.80
N CYS A 74 1.80 -13.80 -5.07
CA CYS A 74 1.08 -14.73 -4.19
C CYS A 74 0.21 -15.70 -4.99
N ALA A 75 -0.47 -15.22 -6.03
CA ALA A 75 -1.34 -16.03 -6.87
C ALA A 75 -0.57 -17.01 -7.77
N GLN A 76 0.70 -16.71 -8.09
CA GLN A 76 1.58 -17.59 -8.86
C GLN A 76 2.21 -18.72 -8.03
N GLN A 77 1.90 -18.84 -6.73
CA GLN A 77 2.38 -19.95 -5.92
C GLN A 77 1.59 -21.23 -6.23
N ASP A 78 2.26 -22.38 -6.35
CA ASP A 78 1.64 -23.68 -6.70
C ASP A 78 0.48 -24.10 -5.78
N ASN A 79 0.41 -23.52 -4.58
CA ASN A 79 -0.58 -23.84 -3.56
C ASN A 79 -1.68 -22.79 -3.42
N VAL A 80 -1.74 -21.81 -4.33
CA VAL A 80 -2.78 -20.77 -4.39
C VAL A 80 -3.43 -20.81 -5.78
N ASN A 81 -4.74 -21.03 -5.82
CA ASN A 81 -5.53 -20.98 -7.04
C ASN A 81 -6.45 -19.76 -7.01
N PHE A 82 -6.66 -19.14 -8.17
CA PHE A 82 -7.64 -18.07 -8.36
C PHE A 82 -8.76 -18.55 -9.28
N TYR A 83 -10.00 -18.25 -8.92
CA TYR A 83 -11.19 -18.53 -9.71
C TYR A 83 -12.12 -17.29 -9.71
N GLY A 84 -12.05 -16.53 -10.79
CA GLY A 84 -12.91 -15.38 -11.06
C GLY A 84 -14.24 -15.77 -11.71
N ASN A 85 -15.17 -14.80 -11.75
CA ASN A 85 -16.52 -14.94 -12.26
C ASN A 85 -17.42 -15.93 -11.47
N ILE A 86 -17.22 -16.02 -10.15
CA ILE A 86 -18.00 -16.87 -9.24
C ILE A 86 -18.60 -16.02 -8.11
N THR A 87 -19.93 -15.96 -8.04
CA THR A 87 -20.65 -15.12 -7.08
C THR A 87 -21.18 -15.94 -5.90
N LEU A 88 -20.65 -15.69 -4.70
CA LEU A 88 -21.21 -16.22 -3.45
C LEU A 88 -22.65 -15.71 -3.25
N GLY A 89 -23.56 -16.62 -2.87
CA GLY A 89 -24.99 -16.36 -2.67
C GLY A 89 -25.85 -16.53 -3.92
N LYS A 90 -25.24 -16.54 -5.12
CA LYS A 90 -25.94 -16.75 -6.39
C LYS A 90 -25.51 -18.05 -7.07
N ASP A 91 -24.23 -18.20 -7.33
CA ASP A 91 -23.66 -19.35 -8.05
C ASP A 91 -23.28 -20.47 -7.07
N ILE A 92 -22.87 -20.11 -5.85
CA ILE A 92 -22.57 -21.04 -4.75
C ILE A 92 -23.01 -20.47 -3.41
N SER A 93 -23.56 -21.32 -2.53
CA SER A 93 -23.95 -20.94 -1.16
C SER A 93 -22.79 -21.05 -0.16
N LEU A 94 -22.85 -20.31 0.95
CA LEU A 94 -21.85 -20.43 2.01
C LEU A 94 -21.82 -21.84 2.61
N LYS A 95 -22.98 -22.48 2.72
CA LYS A 95 -23.11 -23.86 3.23
C LYS A 95 -22.35 -24.86 2.36
N GLN A 96 -22.42 -24.75 1.04
CA GLN A 96 -21.66 -25.60 0.12
C GLN A 96 -20.16 -25.38 0.26
N LEU A 97 -19.69 -24.13 0.35
CA LEU A 97 -18.26 -23.87 0.62
C LEU A 97 -17.82 -24.52 1.94
N ARG A 98 -18.63 -24.42 2.99
CA ARG A 98 -18.31 -25.03 4.28
C ARG A 98 -18.29 -26.56 4.26
N GLN A 99 -18.93 -27.20 3.29
CA GLN A 99 -18.91 -28.66 3.12
C GLN A 99 -17.63 -29.16 2.44
N HIS A 100 -17.02 -28.36 1.57
CA HIS A 100 -15.88 -28.76 0.71
C HIS A 100 -14.53 -28.15 1.09
N TYR A 101 -14.49 -27.32 2.13
CA TYR A 101 -13.26 -26.71 2.66
C TYR A 101 -13.10 -26.97 4.16
N ASP A 102 -11.89 -26.76 4.69
CA ASP A 102 -11.60 -26.82 6.12
C ASP A 102 -11.80 -25.48 6.83
N ALA A 103 -11.55 -24.39 6.10
CA ALA A 103 -11.81 -23.02 6.55
C ALA A 103 -12.31 -22.17 5.39
N VAL A 104 -13.29 -21.29 5.67
CA VAL A 104 -13.81 -20.32 4.72
C VAL A 104 -13.58 -18.91 5.26
N LEU A 105 -12.85 -18.08 4.52
CA LEU A 105 -12.58 -16.69 4.86
C LEU A 105 -13.33 -15.75 3.92
N LEU A 106 -14.20 -14.91 4.47
CA LEU A 106 -14.99 -13.93 3.74
C LEU A 106 -14.27 -12.58 3.71
N THR A 107 -13.95 -12.10 2.50
CA THR A 107 -13.19 -10.86 2.24
C THR A 107 -13.78 -10.02 1.11
N TYR A 108 -15.08 -10.17 0.80
CA TYR A 108 -15.77 -9.47 -0.28
C TYR A 108 -16.09 -7.98 0.00
N GLY A 109 -15.59 -7.42 1.11
CA GLY A 109 -15.58 -5.97 1.36
C GLY A 109 -16.95 -5.33 1.56
N ALA A 110 -17.10 -4.08 1.09
CA ALA A 110 -18.32 -3.29 1.21
C ALA A 110 -18.73 -2.76 -0.18
N GLU A 111 -19.74 -3.38 -0.80
CA GLU A 111 -20.18 -3.07 -2.16
C GLU A 111 -21.39 -2.11 -2.21
N GLU A 112 -22.09 -1.83 -1.11
CA GLU A 112 -23.19 -0.84 -1.11
C GLU A 112 -22.71 0.55 -0.66
N ASP A 113 -23.38 1.59 -1.13
CA ASP A 113 -23.25 2.95 -0.60
C ASP A 113 -24.29 3.23 0.48
N ARG A 114 -23.94 4.09 1.44
CA ARG A 114 -24.92 4.55 2.44
C ARG A 114 -25.85 5.57 1.81
N VAL A 115 -27.13 5.50 2.17
CA VAL A 115 -28.15 6.50 1.82
C VAL A 115 -28.32 7.53 2.93
N LEU A 116 -28.69 8.75 2.57
CA LEU A 116 -28.98 9.85 3.48
C LEU A 116 -30.40 9.73 4.06
N GLY A 117 -31.32 9.14 3.29
CA GLY A 117 -32.73 9.04 3.67
C GLY A 117 -33.44 10.39 3.64
N ILE A 118 -33.07 11.26 2.69
CA ILE A 118 -33.63 12.61 2.56
C ILE A 118 -34.46 12.77 1.29
N GLU A 119 -35.29 13.81 1.27
CA GLU A 119 -36.16 14.11 0.14
C GLU A 119 -35.35 14.37 -1.15
N ASN A 120 -35.83 13.80 -2.26
CA ASN A 120 -35.23 13.89 -3.60
C ASN A 120 -33.81 13.30 -3.72
N GLU A 121 -33.40 12.38 -2.85
CA GLU A 121 -32.09 11.71 -2.95
C GLU A 121 -31.90 10.89 -4.24
N ASN A 122 -32.99 10.43 -4.87
CA ASN A 122 -32.97 9.68 -6.13
C ASN A 122 -33.13 10.57 -7.38
N ALA A 123 -32.93 11.88 -7.24
CA ALA A 123 -33.01 12.83 -8.36
C ALA A 123 -31.90 12.60 -9.40
N ASN A 124 -32.13 13.09 -10.62
CA ASN A 124 -31.11 13.05 -11.65
C ASN A 124 -29.89 13.90 -11.22
N ASN A 125 -28.69 13.44 -11.56
CA ASN A 125 -27.40 14.06 -11.18
C ASN A 125 -27.10 14.05 -9.67
N VAL A 126 -27.83 13.28 -8.86
CA VAL A 126 -27.41 12.89 -7.50
C VAL A 126 -26.79 11.50 -7.56
N ILE A 127 -25.46 11.43 -7.51
CA ILE A 127 -24.70 10.23 -7.81
C ILE A 127 -23.96 9.75 -6.54
N ALA A 128 -23.93 8.44 -6.29
CA ALA A 128 -23.05 7.91 -5.25
C ALA A 128 -21.58 8.09 -5.69
N ALA A 129 -20.74 8.67 -4.85
CA ALA A 129 -19.32 8.91 -5.17
C ALA A 129 -18.63 7.61 -5.62
N ARG A 130 -18.95 6.49 -4.98
CA ARG A 130 -18.48 5.16 -5.37
C ARG A 130 -18.81 4.79 -6.81
N ASN A 131 -20.02 5.06 -7.28
CA ASN A 131 -20.42 4.70 -8.65
C ASN A 131 -19.66 5.57 -9.65
N PHE A 132 -19.41 6.84 -9.31
CA PHE A 132 -18.55 7.71 -10.12
C PHE A 132 -17.09 7.21 -10.15
N VAL A 133 -16.56 6.77 -9.00
CA VAL A 133 -15.24 6.12 -8.91
C VAL A 133 -15.17 4.86 -9.75
N GLY A 134 -16.17 3.98 -9.63
CA GLY A 134 -16.29 2.77 -10.44
C GLY A 134 -16.39 3.09 -11.93
N TRP A 135 -17.14 4.13 -12.30
CA TRP A 135 -17.29 4.57 -13.69
C TRP A 135 -15.94 4.99 -14.28
N TYR A 136 -15.17 5.86 -13.64
CA TYR A 136 -13.89 6.29 -14.21
C TYR A 136 -12.81 5.19 -14.16
N ASN A 137 -12.86 4.29 -13.17
CA ASN A 137 -11.94 3.14 -13.02
C ASN A 137 -12.37 1.88 -13.79
N GLY A 138 -13.42 1.93 -14.61
CA GLY A 138 -13.80 0.79 -15.46
C GLY A 138 -14.48 -0.37 -14.75
N HIS A 139 -15.13 -0.13 -13.61
CA HIS A 139 -15.96 -1.13 -12.95
C HIS A 139 -17.15 -1.52 -13.86
N PRO A 140 -17.35 -2.82 -14.19
CA PRO A 140 -18.32 -3.22 -15.22
C PRO A 140 -19.76 -2.77 -14.95
N ARG A 141 -20.18 -2.74 -13.68
CA ARG A 141 -21.54 -2.31 -13.30
C ARG A 141 -21.79 -0.83 -13.58
N ASP A 142 -20.75 0.00 -13.49
CA ASP A 142 -20.88 1.46 -13.50
C ASP A 142 -20.51 2.07 -14.86
N ARG A 143 -20.13 1.26 -15.85
CA ARG A 143 -19.77 1.69 -17.23
C ARG A 143 -20.83 2.60 -17.87
N ASN A 144 -22.09 2.23 -17.75
CA ASN A 144 -23.20 2.94 -18.39
C ASN A 144 -23.76 4.09 -17.53
N LEU A 145 -23.05 4.48 -16.47
CA LEU A 145 -23.44 5.61 -15.64
C LEU A 145 -23.44 6.88 -16.48
N LYS A 146 -24.61 7.52 -16.58
CA LYS A 146 -24.75 8.82 -17.23
C LYS A 146 -24.40 9.91 -16.21
N VAL A 147 -23.33 10.64 -16.48
CA VAL A 147 -22.89 11.76 -15.65
C VAL A 147 -22.96 13.03 -16.49
N ASP A 148 -23.84 13.95 -16.12
CA ASP A 148 -23.90 15.26 -16.76
C ASP A 148 -22.81 16.19 -16.17
N LEU A 149 -21.73 16.37 -16.91
CA LEU A 149 -20.62 17.27 -16.57
C LEU A 149 -20.71 18.63 -17.28
N SER A 150 -21.82 18.94 -17.96
CA SER A 150 -22.02 20.20 -18.68
C SER A 150 -22.26 21.40 -17.76
N GLN A 151 -22.47 21.14 -16.46
CA GLN A 151 -22.85 22.13 -15.47
C GLN A 151 -21.62 22.73 -14.76
N PRO A 152 -21.67 24.03 -14.39
CA PRO A 152 -20.51 24.71 -13.83
C PRO A 152 -20.20 24.37 -12.37
N THR A 153 -21.19 23.88 -11.62
CA THR A 153 -21.09 23.74 -10.16
C THR A 153 -21.46 22.34 -9.69
N ALA A 154 -20.51 21.68 -8.99
CA ALA A 154 -20.68 20.39 -8.36
C ALA A 154 -20.61 20.49 -6.83
N ALA A 155 -21.28 19.58 -6.13
CA ALA A 155 -21.21 19.45 -4.68
C ALA A 155 -20.87 18.00 -4.28
N ILE A 156 -20.06 17.81 -3.25
CA ILE A 156 -19.74 16.51 -2.68
C ILE A 156 -20.11 16.52 -1.20
N LEU A 157 -20.99 15.60 -0.81
CA LEU A 157 -21.45 15.42 0.56
C LEU A 157 -20.54 14.41 1.27
N GLY A 158 -19.72 14.89 2.21
CA GLY A 158 -18.77 14.10 2.97
C GLY A 158 -17.32 14.56 2.77
N GLN A 159 -16.52 14.48 3.84
CA GLN A 159 -15.13 14.96 3.87
C GLN A 159 -14.15 13.82 4.19
N GLY A 160 -14.12 12.81 3.32
CA GLY A 160 -13.16 11.70 3.36
C GLY A 160 -12.24 11.68 2.14
N ASN A 161 -11.30 10.72 2.09
CA ASN A 161 -10.36 10.60 0.96
C ASN A 161 -11.09 10.39 -0.39
N VAL A 162 -12.11 9.53 -0.43
CA VAL A 162 -12.91 9.31 -1.65
C VAL A 162 -13.54 10.61 -2.17
N ALA A 163 -13.96 11.50 -1.28
CA ALA A 163 -14.52 12.79 -1.67
C ALA A 163 -13.46 13.69 -2.30
N LEU A 164 -12.21 13.65 -1.80
CA LEU A 164 -11.09 14.34 -2.42
C LEU A 164 -10.68 13.70 -3.75
N ASP A 165 -10.78 12.38 -3.90
CA ASP A 165 -10.49 11.71 -5.17
C ASP A 165 -11.49 12.12 -6.25
N VAL A 166 -12.79 12.14 -5.93
CA VAL A 166 -13.82 12.65 -6.85
C VAL A 166 -13.59 14.13 -7.17
N ALA A 167 -13.26 14.95 -6.17
CA ALA A 167 -12.96 16.36 -6.39
C ALA A 167 -11.75 16.55 -7.31
N ARG A 168 -10.68 15.79 -7.09
CA ARG A 168 -9.45 15.86 -7.87
C ARG A 168 -9.69 15.46 -9.30
N ILE A 169 -10.35 14.33 -9.56
CA ILE A 169 -10.67 13.88 -10.93
C ILE A 169 -11.51 14.91 -11.70
N LEU A 170 -12.47 15.58 -11.07
CA LEU A 170 -13.27 16.62 -11.72
C LEU A 170 -12.49 17.91 -12.00
N LEU A 171 -11.54 18.24 -11.13
CA LEU A 171 -10.82 19.52 -11.19
C LEU A 171 -9.48 19.41 -11.94
N SER A 172 -8.88 18.21 -12.03
CA SER A 172 -7.59 17.96 -12.67
C SER A 172 -7.58 18.37 -14.15
N PRO A 173 -6.45 18.89 -14.65
CA PRO A 173 -6.25 19.08 -16.08
C PRO A 173 -6.28 17.75 -16.84
N ILE A 174 -6.91 17.75 -18.01
CA ILE A 174 -7.07 16.55 -18.84
C ILE A 174 -5.72 15.98 -19.30
N ASP A 175 -4.72 16.84 -19.53
CA ASP A 175 -3.39 16.40 -19.96
C ASP A 175 -2.62 15.60 -18.90
N GLU A 176 -2.98 15.75 -17.63
CA GLU A 176 -2.43 14.91 -16.56
C GLU A 176 -3.19 13.58 -16.49
N LEU A 177 -4.51 13.61 -16.59
CA LEU A 177 -5.36 12.41 -16.57
C LEU A 177 -5.13 11.50 -17.79
N LYS A 178 -4.81 12.07 -18.96
CA LYS A 178 -4.48 11.30 -20.18
C LYS A 178 -3.38 10.25 -19.97
N LYS A 179 -2.47 10.47 -19.00
CA LYS A 179 -1.30 9.60 -18.71
C LYS A 179 -1.59 8.53 -17.65
N THR A 180 -2.84 8.47 -17.17
CA THR A 180 -3.28 7.58 -16.08
C THR A 180 -4.16 6.47 -16.62
N ASP A 181 -4.40 5.40 -15.86
CA ASP A 181 -5.27 4.27 -16.27
C ASP A 181 -6.78 4.56 -16.20
N ILE A 182 -7.17 5.83 -16.34
CA ILE A 182 -8.56 6.25 -16.43
C ILE A 182 -9.20 5.75 -17.73
N THR A 183 -10.47 5.35 -17.66
CA THR A 183 -11.18 4.86 -18.84
C THR A 183 -11.38 5.93 -19.91
N GLU A 184 -11.31 5.52 -21.18
CA GLU A 184 -11.40 6.42 -22.33
C GLU A 184 -12.73 7.19 -22.38
N TYR A 185 -13.85 6.53 -22.07
CA TYR A 185 -15.17 7.18 -22.06
C TYR A 185 -15.28 8.22 -20.94
N ALA A 186 -14.67 7.96 -19.78
CA ALA A 186 -14.66 8.93 -18.69
C ALA A 186 -13.76 10.11 -19.01
N LEU A 187 -12.61 9.86 -19.64
CA LEU A 187 -11.70 10.90 -20.10
C LEU A 187 -12.35 11.82 -21.14
N LYS A 188 -13.11 11.26 -22.11
CA LYS A 188 -13.88 12.04 -23.09
C LYS A 188 -14.93 12.91 -22.41
N ALA A 189 -15.72 12.34 -21.50
CA ALA A 189 -16.72 13.09 -20.75
C ALA A 189 -16.10 14.19 -19.86
N LEU A 190 -14.93 13.94 -19.26
CA LEU A 190 -14.18 14.93 -18.49
C LEU A 190 -13.59 16.04 -19.37
N ALA A 191 -13.20 15.73 -20.61
CA ALA A 191 -12.69 16.72 -21.55
C ALA A 191 -13.74 17.76 -21.94
N ASP A 192 -15.01 17.35 -22.04
CA ASP A 192 -16.15 18.22 -22.31
C ASP A 192 -16.76 18.85 -21.03
N SER A 193 -16.17 18.56 -19.87
CA SER A 193 -16.65 19.05 -18.58
C SER A 193 -16.55 20.57 -18.47
N ARG A 194 -17.63 21.18 -17.99
CA ARG A 194 -17.69 22.62 -17.68
C ARG A 194 -17.63 22.91 -16.19
N VAL A 195 -17.36 21.90 -15.36
CA VAL A 195 -17.27 22.05 -13.91
C VAL A 195 -16.10 22.97 -13.55
N LYS A 196 -16.44 24.14 -12.98
CA LYS A 196 -15.49 25.15 -12.52
C LYS A 196 -15.47 25.27 -11.01
N GLU A 197 -16.61 25.09 -10.37
CA GLU A 197 -16.73 25.21 -8.91
C GLU A 197 -17.14 23.89 -8.28
N LEU A 198 -16.43 23.50 -7.21
CA LEU A 198 -16.74 22.30 -6.48
C LEU A 198 -16.82 22.55 -4.99
N TYR A 199 -17.97 22.25 -4.39
CA TYR A 199 -18.20 22.37 -2.95
C TYR A 199 -17.96 21.03 -2.24
N LEU A 200 -17.14 21.03 -1.20
CA LEU A 200 -16.92 19.85 -0.36
C LEU A 200 -17.56 20.05 1.01
N ILE A 201 -18.73 19.45 1.20
CA ILE A 201 -19.63 19.75 2.31
C ILE A 201 -19.44 18.74 3.45
N GLY A 202 -19.10 19.24 4.63
CA GLY A 202 -18.97 18.48 5.86
C GLY A 202 -19.99 18.87 6.91
N ARG A 203 -20.62 17.87 7.54
CA ARG A 203 -21.54 18.11 8.66
C ARG A 203 -20.85 18.59 9.94
N ARG A 204 -19.56 18.28 10.13
CA ARG A 204 -18.74 18.66 11.30
C ARG A 204 -17.73 19.76 10.93
N GLY A 205 -16.88 20.14 11.87
CA GLY A 205 -15.85 21.15 11.69
C GLY A 205 -14.53 20.65 11.12
N PRO A 206 -13.56 21.56 10.90
CA PRO A 206 -12.24 21.24 10.34
C PRO A 206 -11.44 20.20 11.16
N LEU A 207 -11.65 20.14 12.47
CA LEU A 207 -10.93 19.20 13.35
C LEU A 207 -11.41 17.74 13.20
N GLN A 208 -12.60 17.51 12.63
CA GLN A 208 -13.20 16.18 12.51
C GLN A 208 -13.21 15.64 11.07
N VAL A 209 -12.41 16.23 10.18
CA VAL A 209 -12.22 15.75 8.81
C VAL A 209 -11.67 14.32 8.80
N ALA A 210 -12.12 13.51 7.85
CA ALA A 210 -11.69 12.13 7.71
C ALA A 210 -10.60 11.94 6.64
N PHE A 211 -10.37 12.95 5.79
CA PHE A 211 -9.30 12.91 4.81
C PHE A 211 -7.91 13.03 5.44
N THR A 212 -6.91 12.45 4.78
CA THR A 212 -5.52 12.47 5.23
C THR A 212 -4.71 13.60 4.59
N ILE A 213 -3.55 13.91 5.18
CA ILE A 213 -2.73 15.08 4.80
C ILE A 213 -2.13 14.99 3.40
N LYS A 214 -1.90 13.77 2.89
CA LYS A 214 -1.33 13.55 1.55
C LYS A 214 -2.33 14.04 0.50
N GLU A 215 -3.56 13.60 0.61
CA GLU A 215 -4.67 13.81 -0.31
C GLU A 215 -5.10 15.28 -0.30
N LEU A 216 -5.19 15.90 0.89
CA LEU A 216 -5.45 17.34 0.97
C LEU A 216 -4.31 18.17 0.33
N ARG A 217 -3.06 17.77 0.56
CA ARG A 217 -1.91 18.50 -0.01
C ARG A 217 -1.89 18.41 -1.54
N GLU A 218 -2.23 17.27 -2.10
CA GLU A 218 -2.35 17.09 -3.54
C GLU A 218 -3.49 17.94 -4.10
N GLN A 219 -4.65 17.98 -3.43
CA GLN A 219 -5.77 18.83 -3.81
C GLN A 219 -5.41 20.33 -3.81
N ILE A 220 -4.71 20.81 -2.77
CA ILE A 220 -4.29 22.23 -2.66
C ILE A 220 -3.25 22.60 -3.72
N LYS A 221 -2.41 21.64 -4.15
CA LYS A 221 -1.35 21.85 -5.14
C LYS A 221 -1.81 21.63 -6.59
N LEU A 222 -3.09 21.37 -6.79
CA LEU A 222 -3.63 21.05 -8.11
C LEU A 222 -3.45 22.25 -9.05
N LYS A 223 -2.94 22.00 -10.26
CA LYS A 223 -2.73 23.06 -11.26
C LYS A 223 -4.05 23.64 -11.72
N ASN A 224 -4.08 24.95 -12.00
CA ASN A 224 -5.25 25.70 -12.48
C ASN A 224 -6.48 25.63 -11.55
N CYS A 225 -6.31 25.22 -10.29
CA CYS A 225 -7.38 25.17 -9.29
C CYS A 225 -6.97 25.93 -8.03
N SER A 226 -7.78 26.89 -7.61
CA SER A 226 -7.64 27.56 -6.31
C SER A 226 -8.42 26.84 -5.23
N THR A 227 -7.95 26.89 -3.98
CA THR A 227 -8.73 26.45 -2.81
C THR A 227 -9.24 27.67 -2.07
N VAL A 228 -10.54 27.72 -1.79
CA VAL A 228 -11.21 28.83 -1.10
C VAL A 228 -11.88 28.31 0.17
N TRP A 229 -11.33 28.72 1.30
CA TRP A 229 -11.87 28.41 2.62
C TRP A 229 -12.80 29.51 3.15
N ARG A 230 -13.84 29.16 3.91
CA ARG A 230 -14.65 30.13 4.67
C ARG A 230 -13.97 30.46 5.99
N GLU A 231 -13.58 31.71 6.21
CA GLU A 231 -12.87 32.13 7.43
C GLU A 231 -13.67 31.83 8.72
N ASN A 232 -14.99 32.00 8.67
CA ASN A 232 -15.88 31.72 9.79
C ASN A 232 -15.82 30.25 10.26
N ASP A 233 -15.50 29.31 9.38
CA ASP A 233 -15.44 27.89 9.73
C ASP A 233 -14.19 27.54 10.58
N PHE A 234 -13.20 28.44 10.64
CA PHE A 234 -11.93 28.23 11.34
C PHE A 234 -11.82 28.98 12.68
N GLN A 235 -12.89 29.63 13.13
CA GLN A 235 -12.91 30.31 14.43
C GLN A 235 -12.59 29.33 15.58
N GLY A 236 -11.60 29.68 16.42
CA GLY A 236 -11.14 28.84 17.55
C GLY A 236 -10.32 27.60 17.17
N VAL A 237 -10.08 27.34 15.88
CA VAL A 237 -9.30 26.16 15.43
C VAL A 237 -7.82 26.31 15.77
N ALA A 238 -7.25 27.53 15.63
CA ALA A 238 -5.84 27.81 15.88
C ALA A 238 -5.42 27.49 17.32
N ASP A 239 -6.27 27.78 18.30
CA ASP A 239 -6.00 27.57 19.72
C ASP A 239 -5.92 26.07 20.07
N ALA A 240 -6.76 25.27 19.41
CA ALA A 240 -6.83 23.81 19.62
C ALA A 240 -5.64 23.04 19.03
N VAL A 241 -4.89 23.60 18.07
CA VAL A 241 -3.80 22.92 17.35
C VAL A 241 -2.72 22.36 18.29
N SER A 242 -2.44 23.08 19.38
CA SER A 242 -1.41 22.70 20.36
C SER A 242 -1.71 21.39 21.10
N GLN A 243 -2.99 21.05 21.27
CA GLN A 243 -3.47 19.89 22.03
C GLN A 243 -3.67 18.63 21.16
N LEU A 244 -3.56 18.76 19.84
CA LEU A 244 -3.80 17.66 18.90
C LEU A 244 -2.62 16.69 18.79
N GLN A 245 -2.93 15.42 18.54
CA GLN A 245 -1.92 14.43 18.15
C GLN A 245 -1.22 14.81 16.84
N ARG A 246 0.06 14.43 16.71
CA ARG A 246 0.95 14.83 15.60
C ARG A 246 0.34 14.71 14.19
N PRO A 247 -0.39 13.64 13.81
CA PRO A 247 -0.98 13.55 12.47
C PRO A 247 -2.07 14.60 12.22
N ARG A 248 -3.01 14.76 13.19
CA ARG A 248 -4.08 15.77 13.11
C ARG A 248 -3.56 17.19 13.20
N LYS A 249 -2.54 17.43 14.02
CA LYS A 249 -1.87 18.73 14.15
C LYS A 249 -1.35 19.21 12.80
N ARG A 250 -0.56 18.39 12.10
CA ARG A 250 0.00 18.73 10.79
C ARG A 250 -1.06 18.98 9.71
N LEU A 251 -2.15 18.22 9.74
CA LEU A 251 -3.27 18.40 8.82
C LEU A 251 -3.94 19.77 9.06
N THR A 252 -4.17 20.11 10.32
CA THR A 252 -4.81 21.37 10.72
C THR A 252 -3.92 22.57 10.40
N GLU A 253 -2.61 22.48 10.67
CA GLU A 253 -1.61 23.48 10.28
C GLU A 253 -1.60 23.72 8.76
N LEU A 254 -1.74 22.67 7.95
CA LEU A 254 -1.82 22.80 6.49
C LEU A 254 -3.08 23.55 6.04
N MET A 255 -4.25 23.26 6.65
CA MET A 255 -5.50 23.98 6.36
C MET A 255 -5.40 25.45 6.75
N LEU A 256 -4.88 25.76 7.95
CA LEU A 256 -4.68 27.15 8.40
C LEU A 256 -3.69 27.92 7.52
N LYS A 257 -2.61 27.26 7.08
CA LYS A 257 -1.67 27.86 6.14
C LYS A 257 -2.34 28.18 4.80
N SER A 258 -3.13 27.24 4.27
CA SER A 258 -3.86 27.45 3.02
C SER A 258 -4.93 28.54 3.14
N LEU A 259 -5.59 28.65 4.29
CA LEU A 259 -6.52 29.75 4.61
C LEU A 259 -5.84 31.11 4.53
N ALA A 260 -4.64 31.25 5.11
CA ALA A 260 -3.87 32.50 5.06
C ALA A 260 -3.40 32.87 3.64
N GLU A 261 -3.35 31.90 2.72
CA GLU A 261 -2.98 32.09 1.31
C GLU A 261 -4.21 32.38 0.41
N ASN A 262 -5.44 32.33 0.93
CA ASN A 262 -6.69 32.56 0.18
C ASN A 262 -6.67 33.86 -0.66
N SER A 263 -6.08 34.92 -0.13
CA SER A 263 -6.10 36.27 -0.72
C SER A 263 -5.24 36.43 -1.99
N LYS A 264 -4.48 35.40 -2.38
CA LYS A 264 -3.56 35.44 -3.55
C LYS A 264 -4.11 34.71 -4.79
N ASN A 265 -5.37 34.29 -4.77
CA ASN A 265 -5.95 33.35 -5.76
C ASN A 265 -6.60 34.03 -6.99
N GLU A 266 -6.09 35.18 -7.45
CA GLU A 266 -6.55 35.78 -8.69
C GLU A 266 -5.91 35.08 -9.91
N GLY A 267 -6.72 34.59 -10.86
CA GLY A 267 -6.25 34.02 -12.14
C GLY A 267 -6.44 32.51 -12.32
N TYR A 268 -7.05 31.79 -11.39
CA TYR A 268 -7.36 30.35 -11.55
C TYR A 268 -8.73 30.13 -12.21
N GLU A 269 -8.82 29.16 -13.12
CA GLU A 269 -10.07 28.85 -13.84
C GLU A 269 -11.06 28.03 -12.99
N LYS A 270 -10.53 27.19 -12.08
CA LYS A 270 -11.32 26.30 -11.22
C LYS A 270 -11.16 26.63 -9.73
N CYS A 271 -12.20 26.34 -8.95
CA CYS A 271 -12.32 26.66 -7.54
C CYS A 271 -12.80 25.45 -6.73
N PHE A 272 -12.00 25.05 -5.74
CA PHE A 272 -12.34 24.05 -4.74
C PHE A 272 -12.75 24.74 -3.43
N LYS A 273 -13.98 24.50 -2.95
CA LYS A 273 -14.62 25.21 -1.84
C LYS A 273 -15.06 24.26 -0.73
N PRO A 274 -14.20 23.93 0.24
CA PRO A 274 -14.62 23.18 1.43
C PRO A 274 -15.56 24.00 2.31
N ILE A 275 -16.67 23.39 2.75
CA ILE A 275 -17.64 23.99 3.67
C ILE A 275 -17.82 23.07 4.86
N PHE A 276 -17.80 23.65 6.06
CA PHE A 276 -18.01 22.91 7.31
C PHE A 276 -19.37 23.22 7.93
N PHE A 277 -19.75 22.43 8.94
CA PHE A 277 -20.96 22.64 9.73
C PHE A 277 -22.25 22.71 8.89
N ARG A 278 -22.35 21.87 7.85
CA ARG A 278 -23.55 21.78 6.99
C ARG A 278 -24.01 20.35 6.79
N SER A 279 -25.28 20.09 7.10
CA SER A 279 -25.95 18.82 6.82
C SER A 279 -26.96 18.98 5.69
N PRO A 280 -27.02 18.07 4.70
CA PRO A 280 -28.06 18.13 3.67
C PRO A 280 -29.43 17.81 4.29
N LYS A 281 -30.41 18.67 4.07
CA LYS A 281 -31.80 18.47 4.50
C LYS A 281 -32.66 17.88 3.39
N ARG A 282 -32.53 18.43 2.16
CA ARG A 282 -33.19 17.92 0.95
C ARG A 282 -32.48 18.42 -0.31
N PHE A 283 -32.69 17.70 -1.41
CA PHE A 283 -32.27 18.14 -2.74
C PHE A 283 -33.39 18.96 -3.40
N LEU A 284 -33.04 20.11 -3.96
CA LEU A 284 -33.94 20.96 -4.73
C LEU A 284 -33.89 20.51 -6.19
N VAL A 285 -35.04 20.26 -6.79
CA VAL A 285 -35.16 19.74 -8.15
C VAL A 285 -36.10 20.59 -8.99
N ASP A 286 -35.93 20.56 -10.31
CA ASP A 286 -36.87 21.12 -11.27
C ASP A 286 -38.07 20.17 -11.52
N GLY A 287 -38.96 20.54 -12.46
CA GLY A 287 -40.12 19.74 -12.85
C GLY A 287 -39.77 18.36 -13.43
N ASP A 288 -38.57 18.21 -13.99
CA ASP A 288 -38.04 16.98 -14.61
C ASP A 288 -37.16 16.17 -13.64
N LYS A 289 -37.16 16.53 -12.35
CA LYS A 289 -36.34 15.93 -11.28
C LYS A 289 -34.83 16.10 -11.46
N ASN A 290 -34.38 17.10 -12.20
CA ASN A 290 -32.96 17.45 -12.27
C ASN A 290 -32.57 18.32 -11.08
N LEU A 291 -31.38 18.07 -10.53
CA LEU A 291 -30.86 18.84 -9.41
C LEU A 291 -30.66 20.32 -9.79
N THR A 292 -31.18 21.22 -8.97
CA THR A 292 -30.98 22.67 -9.06
C THR A 292 -30.24 23.26 -7.86
N GLY A 293 -30.25 22.55 -6.73
CA GLY A 293 -29.48 22.91 -5.55
C GLY A 293 -29.67 21.98 -4.37
N ILE A 294 -29.02 22.29 -3.26
CA ILE A 294 -29.09 21.54 -2.01
C ILE A 294 -29.49 22.51 -0.90
N GLU A 295 -30.56 22.17 -0.17
CA GLU A 295 -30.92 22.86 1.06
C GLU A 295 -30.12 22.26 2.21
N LEU A 296 -29.28 23.07 2.84
CA LEU A 296 -28.39 22.69 3.92
C LEU A 296 -28.89 23.28 5.24
N VAL A 297 -28.76 22.50 6.31
CA VAL A 297 -28.95 22.97 7.70
C VAL A 297 -27.59 23.31 8.29
N CYS A 298 -27.49 24.47 8.93
CA CYS A 298 -26.33 24.86 9.70
C CYS A 298 -26.23 23.98 10.96
N ASN A 299 -25.01 23.57 11.32
CA ASN A 299 -24.78 22.71 12.47
C ASN A 299 -23.93 23.42 13.53
N LYS A 300 -24.09 22.99 14.78
CA LYS A 300 -23.17 23.28 15.88
C LYS A 300 -22.62 21.99 16.48
N LEU A 301 -21.41 22.04 17.01
CA LEU A 301 -20.82 20.93 17.76
C LEU A 301 -21.12 21.10 19.25
N VAL A 302 -21.59 20.02 19.88
CA VAL A 302 -21.88 19.97 21.33
C VAL A 302 -21.12 18.79 21.94
N GLY A 303 -20.35 19.03 23.00
CA GLY A 303 -19.63 17.99 23.75
C GLY A 303 -18.27 18.45 24.28
N ASP A 304 -17.82 17.79 25.34
CA ASP A 304 -16.67 18.24 26.16
C ASP A 304 -15.29 17.89 25.56
N SER A 305 -15.24 16.93 24.64
CA SER A 305 -14.00 16.50 23.99
C SER A 305 -14.15 16.37 22.48
N ILE A 306 -13.06 16.58 21.73
CA ILE A 306 -13.04 16.51 20.25
C ILE A 306 -13.58 15.17 19.72
N GLU A 307 -13.38 14.08 20.48
CA GLU A 307 -13.81 12.74 20.09
C GLU A 307 -15.29 12.46 20.40
N ASN A 308 -15.84 13.11 21.44
CA ASN A 308 -17.24 12.94 21.86
C ASN A 308 -18.17 14.05 21.34
N GLN A 309 -17.64 15.04 20.61
CA GLN A 309 -18.43 16.11 20.01
C GLN A 309 -19.46 15.54 19.03
N LYS A 310 -20.73 15.84 19.33
CA LYS A 310 -21.88 15.49 18.48
C LYS A 310 -22.29 16.70 17.66
N CYS A 311 -22.69 16.42 16.43
CA CYS A 311 -23.23 17.41 15.51
C CYS A 311 -24.73 17.57 15.79
N VAL A 312 -25.17 18.80 16.07
CA VAL A 312 -26.58 19.13 16.32
C VAL A 312 -27.01 20.19 15.29
N PRO A 313 -28.16 20.01 14.60
CA PRO A 313 -28.68 21.01 13.67
C PRO A 313 -29.12 22.29 14.39
N THR A 314 -28.96 23.45 13.74
CA THR A 314 -29.54 24.73 14.14
C THR A 314 -30.80 25.03 13.30
N GLU A 315 -31.44 26.16 13.56
CA GLU A 315 -32.62 26.61 12.80
C GLU A 315 -32.24 27.26 11.46
N ASP A 316 -30.97 27.61 11.26
CA ASP A 316 -30.51 28.33 10.07
C ASP A 316 -30.39 27.38 8.87
N LEU A 317 -30.89 27.86 7.73
CA LEU A 317 -30.85 27.17 6.45
C LEU A 317 -29.96 27.92 5.46
N GLU A 318 -29.21 27.19 4.65
CA GLU A 318 -28.40 27.72 3.55
C GLU A 318 -28.74 26.95 2.27
N ILE A 319 -29.06 27.67 1.20
CA ILE A 319 -29.31 27.06 -0.12
C ILE A 319 -28.05 27.18 -0.96
N LEU A 320 -27.50 26.02 -1.35
CA LEU A 320 -26.38 25.93 -2.27
C LEU A 320 -26.90 25.61 -3.68
N LYS A 321 -26.68 26.50 -4.65
CA LYS A 321 -26.99 26.21 -6.06
C LYS A 321 -25.94 25.26 -6.63
N CYS A 322 -26.38 24.10 -7.10
CA CYS A 322 -25.54 23.14 -7.82
C CYS A 322 -26.42 22.20 -8.64
N ASN A 323 -25.88 21.69 -9.73
CA ASN A 323 -26.62 20.83 -10.67
C ASN A 323 -26.06 19.41 -10.74
N LEU A 324 -24.98 19.16 -9.99
CA LEU A 324 -24.35 17.85 -9.83
C LEU A 324 -23.99 17.66 -8.36
N ALA A 325 -24.42 16.54 -7.76
CA ALA A 325 -24.10 16.20 -6.38
C ALA A 325 -23.58 14.78 -6.25
N PHE A 326 -22.52 14.61 -5.44
CA PHE A 326 -21.96 13.31 -5.10
C PHE A 326 -22.15 12.99 -3.63
N ARG A 327 -22.68 11.80 -3.34
CA ARG A 327 -22.82 11.28 -1.98
C ARG A 327 -21.58 10.46 -1.61
N SER A 328 -20.73 10.99 -0.74
CA SER A 328 -19.50 10.36 -0.25
C SER A 328 -19.52 10.17 1.27
N ILE A 329 -20.60 9.56 1.77
CA ILE A 329 -20.88 9.39 3.21
C ILE A 329 -20.51 7.99 3.77
N GLY A 330 -19.80 7.20 2.98
CA GLY A 330 -19.30 5.88 3.34
C GLY A 330 -20.07 4.73 2.67
N TYR A 331 -19.59 3.52 2.95
CA TYR A 331 -20.05 2.28 2.33
C TYR A 331 -20.83 1.43 3.33
N LYS A 332 -21.45 0.37 2.83
CA LYS A 332 -22.10 -0.69 3.59
C LYS A 332 -21.80 -2.04 2.92
N SER A 333 -21.66 -3.09 3.71
CA SER A 333 -21.52 -4.45 3.17
C SER A 333 -22.86 -5.04 2.81
N ILE A 334 -22.88 -5.87 1.77
CA ILE A 334 -24.08 -6.56 1.28
C ILE A 334 -24.23 -7.88 2.04
N LYS A 335 -25.47 -8.20 2.45
CA LYS A 335 -25.79 -9.53 2.97
C LYS A 335 -25.94 -10.50 1.79
N VAL A 336 -24.89 -11.27 1.52
CA VAL A 336 -24.85 -12.24 0.40
C VAL A 336 -25.43 -13.60 0.75
N ASP A 337 -25.54 -13.93 2.03
CA ASP A 337 -26.03 -15.21 2.52
C ASP A 337 -26.82 -14.99 3.81
N ASP A 338 -27.90 -15.75 4.01
CA ASP A 338 -28.83 -15.53 5.12
C ASP A 338 -28.25 -15.92 6.48
N ASP A 339 -27.28 -16.84 6.49
CA ASP A 339 -26.58 -17.30 7.69
C ASP A 339 -25.68 -16.22 8.30
N LEU A 340 -25.40 -15.12 7.58
CA LEU A 340 -24.53 -14.05 8.05
C LEU A 340 -25.33 -12.98 8.82
N MET A 341 -24.97 -12.80 10.10
CA MET A 341 -25.52 -11.74 10.94
C MET A 341 -24.71 -10.44 10.80
N PHE A 342 -25.42 -9.32 10.60
CA PHE A 342 -24.83 -7.99 10.45
C PHE A 342 -25.20 -7.12 11.65
N ASN A 343 -24.26 -6.29 12.09
CA ASN A 343 -24.53 -5.30 13.13
C ASN A 343 -25.23 -4.04 12.57
N SER A 344 -25.64 -3.15 13.47
CA SER A 344 -26.27 -1.86 13.14
C SER A 344 -25.38 -0.93 12.30
N TYR A 345 -24.06 -1.15 12.28
CA TYR A 345 -23.10 -0.35 11.50
C TYR A 345 -22.90 -0.87 10.07
N GLY A 346 -23.46 -2.04 9.73
CA GLY A 346 -23.48 -2.59 8.38
C GLY A 346 -22.28 -3.46 8.01
N TYR A 347 -21.66 -4.13 8.98
CA TYR A 347 -20.62 -5.15 8.77
C TYR A 347 -20.94 -6.43 9.57
N VAL A 348 -20.29 -7.54 9.23
CA VAL A 348 -20.59 -8.88 9.79
C VAL A 348 -20.19 -8.94 11.26
N GLN A 349 -21.08 -9.43 12.12
CA GLN A 349 -20.82 -9.64 13.53
C GLN A 349 -19.76 -10.75 13.70
N ASN A 350 -18.68 -10.43 14.42
CA ASN A 350 -17.53 -11.33 14.55
C ASN A 350 -16.74 -11.07 15.84
N SER A 351 -16.05 -12.11 16.31
CA SER A 351 -15.11 -12.07 17.43
C SER A 351 -13.68 -12.07 16.88
N LYS A 352 -13.08 -10.88 16.75
CA LYS A 352 -11.71 -10.67 16.20
C LYS A 352 -11.50 -11.25 14.79
N GLY A 353 -12.57 -11.51 14.03
CA GLY A 353 -12.55 -12.09 12.70
C GLY A 353 -13.07 -13.52 12.60
N ARG A 354 -13.44 -14.18 13.71
CA ARG A 354 -14.17 -15.46 13.69
C ARG A 354 -15.68 -15.22 13.82
N ILE A 355 -16.49 -15.99 13.10
CA ILE A 355 -17.95 -15.97 13.23
C ILE A 355 -18.38 -17.13 14.14
N ASP A 356 -18.73 -16.83 15.39
CA ASP A 356 -18.98 -17.84 16.43
C ASP A 356 -20.42 -18.41 16.42
N ASP A 357 -21.38 -17.69 15.82
CA ASP A 357 -22.82 -18.02 15.88
C ASP A 357 -23.25 -19.11 14.87
N LEU A 358 -22.31 -19.76 14.16
CA LEU A 358 -22.61 -20.78 13.16
C LEU A 358 -22.37 -22.19 13.68
N GLU A 359 -23.34 -23.09 13.52
CA GLU A 359 -23.17 -24.51 13.87
C GLU A 359 -22.00 -25.11 13.08
N CYS A 360 -20.96 -25.57 13.77
CA CYS A 360 -19.72 -26.10 13.16
C CYS A 360 -19.63 -27.63 13.15
N LYS A 361 -20.69 -28.38 13.50
CA LYS A 361 -20.65 -29.85 13.52
C LYS A 361 -20.44 -30.40 12.09
N GLY A 362 -19.20 -30.79 11.76
CA GLY A 362 -18.81 -31.36 10.46
C GLY A 362 -18.65 -30.35 9.31
N LEU A 363 -18.76 -29.05 9.58
CA LEU A 363 -18.66 -27.97 8.60
C LEU A 363 -17.46 -27.07 8.88
N ALA A 364 -16.90 -26.45 7.84
CA ALA A 364 -15.80 -25.50 7.96
C ALA A 364 -16.13 -24.35 8.92
N LYS A 365 -15.10 -23.91 9.66
CA LYS A 365 -15.12 -22.66 10.40
C LYS A 365 -15.14 -21.48 9.43
N VAL A 366 -15.90 -20.44 9.77
CA VAL A 366 -16.03 -19.23 8.93
C VAL A 366 -15.36 -18.06 9.60
N TYR A 367 -14.62 -17.29 8.80
CA TYR A 367 -13.87 -16.13 9.20
C TYR A 367 -14.24 -14.93 8.34
N VAL A 368 -13.97 -13.74 8.82
CA VAL A 368 -14.19 -12.48 8.10
C VAL A 368 -12.99 -11.56 8.27
N SER A 369 -12.58 -10.90 7.19
CA SER A 369 -11.49 -9.91 7.21
C SER A 369 -11.74 -8.73 6.28
N GLY A 370 -11.04 -7.63 6.55
CA GLY A 370 -11.16 -6.37 5.82
C GLY A 370 -12.46 -5.64 6.16
N TRP A 371 -12.94 -4.83 5.21
CA TRP A 371 -14.10 -3.96 5.43
C TRP A 371 -15.38 -4.72 5.79
N LEU A 372 -15.50 -5.98 5.40
CA LEU A 372 -16.63 -6.84 5.77
C LEU A 372 -16.66 -7.15 7.29
N GLY A 373 -15.50 -7.18 7.95
CA GLY A 373 -15.39 -7.50 9.39
C GLY A 373 -15.14 -6.29 10.28
N THR A 374 -14.53 -5.22 9.75
CA THR A 374 -14.19 -4.00 10.52
C THR A 374 -15.04 -2.78 10.17
N GLY A 375 -15.87 -2.88 9.13
CA GLY A 375 -16.51 -1.74 8.48
C GLY A 375 -15.57 -1.02 7.49
N PRO A 376 -16.12 -0.16 6.62
CA PRO A 376 -15.39 0.49 5.52
C PRO A 376 -14.62 1.73 5.99
N VAL A 377 -13.71 1.52 6.93
CA VAL A 377 -12.85 2.56 7.50
C VAL A 377 -11.41 2.08 7.45
N GLY A 378 -10.52 2.96 7.00
CA GLY A 378 -9.07 2.71 6.97
C GLY A 378 -8.52 2.45 5.57
N VAL A 379 -7.25 2.83 5.40
CA VAL A 379 -6.45 2.59 4.18
C VAL A 379 -5.98 1.13 4.08
N ILE A 380 -5.44 0.73 2.93
CA ILE A 380 -4.94 -0.63 2.63
C ILE A 380 -4.07 -1.22 3.74
N LEU A 381 -3.23 -0.40 4.40
CA LEU A 381 -2.37 -0.84 5.51
C LEU A 381 -3.15 -1.36 6.73
N HIS A 382 -4.32 -0.77 7.05
CA HIS A 382 -5.18 -1.26 8.14
C HIS A 382 -5.80 -2.61 7.78
N THR A 383 -6.26 -2.73 6.52
CA THR A 383 -6.76 -4.00 5.96
C THR A 383 -5.71 -5.09 6.02
N MET A 384 -4.45 -4.78 5.68
CA MET A 384 -3.32 -5.72 5.80
C MET A 384 -3.13 -6.21 7.24
N GLY A 385 -3.12 -5.30 8.22
CA GLY A 385 -2.96 -5.66 9.63
C GLY A 385 -4.08 -6.57 10.14
N ASN A 386 -5.33 -6.25 9.78
CA ASN A 386 -6.48 -7.09 10.11
C ASN A 386 -6.41 -8.47 9.42
N ALA A 387 -6.08 -8.52 8.13
CA ALA A 387 -5.96 -9.77 7.38
C ALA A 387 -4.90 -10.70 7.97
N PHE A 388 -3.74 -10.16 8.38
CA PHE A 388 -2.70 -10.96 9.04
C PHE A 388 -3.16 -11.51 10.39
N GLN A 389 -3.90 -10.72 11.17
CA GLN A 389 -4.45 -11.17 12.45
C GLN A 389 -5.43 -12.34 12.24
N VAL A 390 -6.35 -12.22 11.28
CA VAL A 390 -7.34 -13.27 11.00
C VAL A 390 -6.68 -14.51 10.41
N ALA A 391 -5.75 -14.35 9.47
CA ALA A 391 -4.96 -15.44 8.91
C ALA A 391 -4.18 -16.20 9.99
N LYS A 392 -3.61 -15.50 10.97
CA LYS A 392 -2.93 -16.14 12.10
C LYS A 392 -3.88 -17.03 12.90
N MET A 393 -5.10 -16.55 13.18
CA MET A 393 -6.11 -17.37 13.88
C MET A 393 -6.53 -18.58 13.05
N ILE A 394 -6.69 -18.45 11.73
CA ILE A 394 -6.96 -19.57 10.83
C ILE A 394 -5.84 -20.61 10.95
N CYS A 395 -4.57 -20.20 10.91
CA CYS A 395 -3.45 -21.13 11.08
C CYS A 395 -3.43 -21.81 12.46
N GLU A 396 -3.81 -21.10 13.53
CA GLU A 396 -3.91 -21.67 14.88
C GLU A 396 -5.05 -22.70 14.96
N ASP A 397 -6.21 -22.38 14.40
CA ASP A 397 -7.37 -23.27 14.35
C ASP A 397 -7.10 -24.52 13.49
N LEU A 398 -6.41 -24.37 12.36
CA LEU A 398 -6.04 -25.48 11.50
C LEU A 398 -4.99 -26.39 12.15
N ASN A 399 -4.14 -25.88 13.06
CA ASN A 399 -3.20 -26.72 13.82
C ASN A 399 -3.89 -27.51 14.95
N GLN A 400 -4.98 -26.97 15.51
CA GLN A 400 -5.71 -27.57 16.62
C GLN A 400 -6.86 -28.48 16.17
N GLY A 401 -7.28 -28.39 14.91
CA GLY A 401 -8.42 -29.14 14.38
C GLY A 401 -8.14 -30.63 14.23
N GLU A 402 -9.07 -31.47 14.71
CA GLU A 402 -9.20 -32.85 14.29
C GLU A 402 -9.96 -32.86 12.95
N PHE A 403 -9.25 -33.26 11.89
CA PHE A 403 -9.73 -33.22 10.52
C PHE A 403 -10.30 -34.59 10.14
N ASP A 404 -11.54 -34.87 10.53
CA ASP A 404 -12.15 -36.21 10.42
C ASP A 404 -12.45 -36.68 8.97
N THR A 405 -12.51 -35.77 7.98
CA THR A 405 -12.87 -36.10 6.59
C THR A 405 -12.01 -35.37 5.59
N ASP A 406 -11.63 -36.03 4.48
CA ASP A 406 -10.93 -35.35 3.39
C ASP A 406 -11.88 -34.48 2.57
N LYS A 407 -11.40 -33.30 2.16
CA LYS A 407 -12.21 -32.27 1.50
C LYS A 407 -11.63 -32.01 0.11
N GLY A 408 -12.44 -32.10 -0.94
CA GLY A 408 -11.98 -31.96 -2.34
C GLY A 408 -11.70 -30.53 -2.79
N GLY A 409 -11.98 -29.51 -1.96
CA GLY A 409 -11.73 -28.11 -2.27
C GLY A 409 -12.52 -27.65 -3.50
N PHE A 410 -11.86 -26.92 -4.41
CA PHE A 410 -12.54 -26.40 -5.59
C PHE A 410 -13.05 -27.48 -6.55
N ASN A 411 -12.44 -28.67 -6.59
CA ASN A 411 -12.86 -29.73 -7.51
C ASN A 411 -14.30 -30.19 -7.25
N ASP A 412 -14.69 -30.28 -5.98
CA ASP A 412 -16.06 -30.64 -5.60
C ASP A 412 -17.01 -29.45 -5.77
N VAL A 413 -16.52 -28.23 -5.48
CA VAL A 413 -17.28 -27.00 -5.70
C VAL A 413 -17.62 -26.81 -7.17
N LYS A 414 -16.69 -27.12 -8.08
CA LYS A 414 -16.88 -27.01 -9.51
C LYS A 414 -18.06 -27.86 -10.02
N MET A 415 -18.36 -28.99 -9.36
CA MET A 415 -19.53 -29.83 -9.71
C MET A 415 -20.87 -29.13 -9.45
N HIS A 416 -20.88 -28.11 -8.60
CA HIS A 416 -22.07 -27.33 -8.28
C HIS A 416 -22.23 -26.10 -9.18
N LEU A 417 -21.20 -25.71 -9.93
CA LEU A 417 -21.21 -24.55 -10.81
C LEU A 417 -21.76 -24.96 -12.19
N ASN A 418 -23.05 -24.75 -12.42
CA ASN A 418 -23.69 -25.03 -13.71
C ASN A 418 -23.41 -23.90 -14.72
N ASN A 419 -22.75 -24.21 -15.84
CA ASN A 419 -22.60 -23.35 -17.03
C ASN A 419 -21.92 -21.97 -16.86
N SER A 420 -21.24 -21.71 -15.74
CA SER A 420 -20.47 -20.48 -15.57
C SER A 420 -19.07 -20.62 -16.14
N VAL A 421 -18.67 -19.67 -17.00
CA VAL A 421 -17.30 -19.54 -17.48
C VAL A 421 -16.42 -19.13 -16.30
N ILE A 422 -15.51 -20.00 -15.88
CA ILE A 422 -14.59 -19.76 -14.76
C ILE A 422 -13.29 -19.20 -15.32
N ILE A 423 -12.82 -18.10 -14.75
CA ILE A 423 -11.55 -17.48 -15.14
C ILE A 423 -10.50 -17.85 -14.10
N ASP A 424 -9.52 -18.64 -14.51
CA ASP A 424 -8.37 -18.93 -13.66
C ASP A 424 -7.30 -17.82 -13.73
N TRP A 425 -6.20 -17.99 -12.99
CA TRP A 425 -5.12 -17.00 -12.98
C TRP A 425 -4.52 -16.77 -14.37
N HIS A 426 -4.42 -17.82 -15.18
CA HIS A 426 -3.88 -17.73 -16.53
C HIS A 426 -4.81 -16.95 -17.47
N GLY A 427 -6.13 -17.16 -17.36
CA GLY A 427 -7.14 -16.35 -18.04
C GLY A 427 -7.05 -14.88 -17.67
N TRP A 428 -6.84 -14.56 -16.38
CA TRP A 428 -6.57 -13.19 -15.95
C TRP A 428 -5.28 -12.62 -16.55
N GLU A 429 -4.18 -13.37 -16.59
CA GLU A 429 -2.92 -12.91 -17.20
C GLU A 429 -3.08 -12.56 -18.69
N LYS A 430 -3.90 -13.31 -19.44
CA LYS A 430 -4.25 -12.98 -20.83
C LYS A 430 -5.00 -11.65 -20.93
N ILE A 431 -6.01 -11.43 -20.09
CA ILE A 431 -6.77 -10.19 -20.02
C ILE A 431 -5.82 -9.02 -19.71
N ASN A 432 -4.98 -9.16 -18.69
CA ASN A 432 -4.01 -8.14 -18.30
C ASN A 432 -3.02 -7.79 -19.41
N LYS A 433 -2.53 -8.81 -20.14
CA LYS A 433 -1.63 -8.60 -21.30
C LYS A 433 -2.33 -7.77 -22.38
N TYR A 434 -3.58 -8.11 -22.71
CA TYR A 434 -4.36 -7.36 -23.69
C TYR A 434 -4.57 -5.88 -23.27
N GLU A 435 -4.92 -5.63 -22.01
CA GLU A 435 -5.11 -4.27 -21.49
C GLU A 435 -3.83 -3.42 -21.58
N ILE A 436 -2.68 -4.03 -21.30
CA ILE A 436 -1.36 -3.39 -21.42
C ILE A 436 -1.06 -3.07 -22.90
N GLU A 437 -1.29 -4.02 -23.82
CA GLU A 437 -1.04 -3.84 -25.24
C GLU A 437 -1.92 -2.74 -25.86
N GLN A 438 -3.20 -2.71 -25.51
CA GLN A 438 -4.10 -1.63 -25.94
C GLN A 438 -3.63 -0.28 -25.38
N GLY A 439 -3.12 -0.26 -24.15
CA GLY A 439 -2.60 0.95 -23.58
C GLY A 439 -1.30 1.47 -24.18
N GLN A 440 -0.45 0.58 -24.68
CA GLN A 440 0.75 0.95 -25.43
C GLN A 440 0.38 1.57 -26.78
N LYS A 441 -0.63 1.02 -27.48
CA LYS A 441 -1.10 1.57 -28.77
C LYS A 441 -1.63 3.00 -28.66
N CYS A 442 -2.22 3.36 -27.52
CA CYS A 442 -2.77 4.69 -27.27
C CYS A 442 -1.79 5.67 -26.59
N GLY A 443 -0.50 5.32 -26.44
CA GLY A 443 0.52 6.26 -25.95
C GLY A 443 0.72 6.30 -24.43
N ASN A 444 0.73 5.13 -23.78
CA ASN A 444 1.07 4.84 -22.36
C ASN A 444 -0.08 4.73 -21.35
N THR A 445 -1.28 4.33 -21.77
CA THR A 445 -2.45 4.29 -20.86
C THR A 445 -3.12 2.94 -20.90
N LEU A 446 -2.90 2.08 -19.91
CA LEU A 446 -3.56 0.77 -19.75
C LEU A 446 -5.08 0.92 -19.97
N ILE A 447 -5.62 0.39 -21.06
CA ILE A 447 -7.05 0.49 -21.38
C ILE A 447 -7.73 -0.69 -20.72
N MET A 448 -8.55 -0.43 -19.70
CA MET A 448 -9.32 -1.50 -19.07
C MET A 448 -10.40 -2.04 -20.02
N ALA A 449 -10.30 -3.33 -20.34
CA ALA A 449 -11.30 -4.04 -21.14
C ALA A 449 -12.59 -4.11 -20.33
N THR A 450 -13.63 -3.43 -20.81
CA THR A 450 -14.78 -3.08 -19.98
C THR A 450 -16.06 -3.88 -20.22
N PRO A 451 -16.32 -4.52 -21.37
CA PRO A 451 -17.43 -5.47 -21.45
C PRO A 451 -16.98 -6.83 -20.89
N ILE A 452 -17.65 -7.31 -19.85
CA ILE A 452 -17.47 -8.68 -19.33
C ILE A 452 -17.54 -9.71 -20.47
N PHE A 453 -18.41 -9.50 -21.46
CA PHE A 453 -18.50 -10.34 -22.65
C PHE A 453 -17.18 -10.40 -23.44
N TYR A 454 -16.53 -9.25 -23.67
CA TYR A 454 -15.23 -9.16 -24.36
C TYR A 454 -14.11 -9.83 -23.54
N VAL A 455 -14.17 -9.67 -22.21
CA VAL A 455 -13.23 -10.28 -21.27
C VAL A 455 -13.38 -11.80 -21.24
N LEU A 456 -14.61 -12.31 -21.31
CA LEU A 456 -14.92 -13.74 -21.37
C LEU A 456 -14.55 -14.36 -22.71
N THR A 457 -14.87 -13.71 -23.84
CA THR A 457 -14.46 -14.19 -25.17
C THR A 457 -12.94 -14.20 -25.31
N MET A 458 -12.23 -13.20 -24.76
CA MET A 458 -10.76 -13.19 -24.75
C MET A 458 -10.12 -14.26 -23.86
N ALA A 459 -10.81 -14.67 -22.79
CA ALA A 459 -10.35 -15.76 -21.95
C ALA A 459 -10.55 -17.13 -22.64
N GLU A 460 -11.60 -17.26 -23.47
CA GLU A 460 -11.96 -18.49 -24.19
C GLU A 460 -11.27 -18.67 -25.56
N GLU A 461 -10.94 -17.58 -26.27
CA GLU A 461 -10.30 -17.65 -27.60
C GLU A 461 -8.84 -18.11 -27.50
N ASN A 462 -8.57 -19.32 -28.02
CA ASN A 462 -7.23 -19.74 -28.43
C ASN A 462 -6.83 -18.90 -29.64
N TRP A 463 -6.02 -17.87 -29.42
CA TRP A 463 -5.39 -17.13 -30.51
C TRP A 463 -4.51 -18.09 -31.32
N THR A 464 -4.99 -18.46 -32.51
CA THR A 464 -4.16 -19.07 -33.55
C THR A 464 -3.15 -18.01 -34.00
N GLU A 465 -1.87 -18.30 -33.83
CA GLU A 465 -0.76 -17.53 -34.38
C GLU A 465 -0.78 -17.61 -35.90
N ASP A 466 -1.58 -16.77 -36.56
CA ASP A 466 -1.47 -16.51 -37.99
C ASP A 466 -1.16 -15.02 -38.18
N GLY A 467 0.14 -14.73 -38.27
CA GLY A 467 0.68 -13.41 -38.53
C GLY A 467 2.18 -13.50 -38.72
N GLU A 468 2.59 -13.67 -39.97
CA GLU A 468 3.98 -13.78 -40.44
C GLU A 468 4.96 -12.83 -39.73
N ALA A 469 5.88 -13.40 -38.96
CA ALA A 469 7.12 -12.75 -38.58
C ALA A 469 8.27 -13.74 -38.79
N GLY A 470 9.21 -13.34 -39.64
CA GLY A 470 10.24 -14.18 -40.23
C GLY A 470 11.11 -14.95 -39.23
N SER A 471 11.53 -16.13 -39.70
CA SER A 471 12.48 -17.04 -39.08
C SER A 471 13.76 -16.35 -38.58
N MET A 472 14.06 -16.48 -37.29
CA MET A 472 15.44 -16.56 -36.83
C MET A 472 15.59 -17.73 -35.84
N ALA A 473 16.71 -18.43 -36.00
CA ALA A 473 16.97 -19.77 -35.55
C ALA A 473 16.84 -19.98 -34.03
N VAL A 474 16.27 -21.14 -33.69
CA VAL A 474 16.36 -21.79 -32.39
C VAL A 474 17.78 -22.36 -32.23
N ASP A 475 18.61 -21.73 -31.40
CA ASP A 475 19.84 -22.33 -30.91
C ASP A 475 19.61 -23.03 -29.57
N ALA A 476 20.24 -24.21 -29.46
CA ALA A 476 19.99 -25.27 -28.51
C ALA A 476 20.18 -24.89 -27.03
N MET A 477 19.33 -25.46 -26.17
CA MET A 477 19.48 -25.46 -24.71
C MET A 477 20.81 -26.13 -24.29
N PRO A 478 21.56 -25.58 -23.31
CA PRO A 478 22.60 -26.32 -22.63
C PRO A 478 22.01 -27.27 -21.56
N PRO A 479 22.70 -28.37 -21.22
CA PRO A 479 22.20 -29.42 -20.32
C PRO A 479 22.08 -28.96 -18.85
N PRO A 480 21.28 -29.66 -18.02
CA PRO A 480 20.92 -29.22 -16.67
C PRO A 480 22.11 -29.26 -15.71
N GLN A 481 22.32 -28.15 -14.99
CA GLN A 481 23.29 -28.04 -13.90
C GLN A 481 22.68 -28.45 -12.53
N PRO A 482 23.50 -28.93 -11.59
CA PRO A 482 23.04 -29.69 -10.43
C PRO A 482 22.54 -28.80 -9.27
N ALA A 483 21.33 -29.11 -8.79
CA ALA A 483 20.77 -28.79 -7.46
C ALA A 483 21.10 -27.40 -6.85
N ASP A 484 20.24 -26.42 -7.14
CA ASP A 484 20.30 -25.08 -6.53
C ASP A 484 20.16 -25.13 -5.00
N ILE A 485 21.23 -24.69 -4.34
CA ILE A 485 21.24 -24.37 -2.90
C ILE A 485 20.39 -23.10 -2.73
N PRO A 486 19.41 -23.04 -1.81
CA PRO A 486 18.52 -21.88 -1.68
C PRO A 486 19.30 -20.58 -1.45
N GLU A 487 19.14 -19.64 -2.38
CA GLU A 487 19.84 -18.35 -2.40
C GLU A 487 19.48 -17.50 -1.16
N ILE A 488 20.45 -17.23 -0.29
CA ILE A 488 20.23 -16.45 0.93
C ILE A 488 20.19 -14.95 0.59
N LYS A 489 18.97 -14.42 0.40
CA LYS A 489 18.73 -12.98 0.18
C LYS A 489 18.63 -12.22 1.50
N LEU A 490 19.40 -11.14 1.63
CA LEU A 490 19.32 -10.24 2.78
C LEU A 490 17.95 -9.54 2.80
N PHE A 491 17.30 -9.56 3.96
CA PHE A 491 15.91 -9.10 4.16
C PHE A 491 14.89 -9.78 3.23
N GLY A 492 15.25 -10.91 2.61
CA GLY A 492 14.44 -11.60 1.60
C GLY A 492 14.29 -10.83 0.28
N ARG A 493 15.14 -9.82 0.02
CA ARG A 493 15.05 -8.95 -1.16
C ARG A 493 16.35 -8.78 -1.92
N TRP A 494 17.47 -8.60 -1.22
CA TRP A 494 18.74 -8.23 -1.85
C TRP A 494 19.66 -9.45 -1.96
N SER A 495 20.09 -9.78 -3.17
CA SER A 495 21.12 -10.79 -3.38
C SER A 495 22.48 -10.26 -2.92
N CYS A 496 23.27 -11.14 -2.31
CA CYS A 496 24.66 -10.89 -1.97
C CYS A 496 25.64 -11.34 -3.07
N TYR A 497 25.14 -12.02 -4.13
CA TYR A 497 25.97 -12.64 -5.16
C TYR A 497 26.62 -11.60 -6.08
N ASP A 498 25.85 -10.59 -6.47
CA ASP A 498 26.29 -9.57 -7.44
C ASP A 498 27.16 -8.45 -6.83
N VAL A 499 27.51 -8.54 -5.54
CA VAL A 499 28.22 -7.46 -4.84
C VAL A 499 29.72 -7.57 -5.04
N GLN A 500 30.31 -6.57 -5.68
CA GLN A 500 31.74 -6.50 -5.98
C GLN A 500 32.47 -5.55 -5.02
N VAL A 501 33.67 -5.96 -4.60
CA VAL A 501 34.59 -5.14 -3.79
C VAL A 501 35.75 -4.73 -4.68
N SER A 502 35.85 -3.45 -5.04
CA SER A 502 36.86 -2.93 -5.95
C SER A 502 38.26 -2.81 -5.35
N ASP A 503 38.38 -2.61 -4.02
CA ASP A 503 39.67 -2.50 -3.32
C ASP A 503 40.15 -3.88 -2.83
N MET A 504 41.22 -4.38 -3.44
CA MET A 504 41.85 -5.67 -3.11
C MET A 504 42.26 -5.77 -1.63
N SER A 505 42.65 -4.66 -1.00
CA SER A 505 43.08 -4.65 0.41
C SER A 505 41.92 -4.86 1.41
N LEU A 506 40.69 -4.60 0.98
CA LEU A 506 39.49 -4.65 1.84
C LEU A 506 38.66 -5.93 1.64
N GLN A 507 38.97 -6.73 0.62
CA GLN A 507 38.19 -7.92 0.23
C GLN A 507 38.02 -8.92 1.38
N ASP A 508 39.08 -9.16 2.17
CA ASP A 508 39.04 -10.08 3.31
C ASP A 508 38.31 -9.54 4.54
N TYR A 509 38.09 -8.22 4.59
CA TYR A 509 37.51 -7.51 5.74
C TYR A 509 36.07 -7.05 5.50
N ILE A 510 35.56 -7.20 4.27
CA ILE A 510 34.18 -6.96 3.86
C ILE A 510 33.52 -8.31 3.57
N SER A 511 32.94 -8.90 4.61
CA SER A 511 32.27 -10.21 4.53
C SER A 511 30.87 -10.08 3.93
N VAL A 512 30.81 -10.15 2.59
CA VAL A 512 29.55 -10.12 1.80
C VAL A 512 29.32 -11.42 1.02
N LYS A 513 30.38 -12.21 0.73
CA LYS A 513 30.30 -13.47 -0.02
C LYS A 513 29.49 -14.56 0.70
N GLU A 514 28.99 -15.54 -0.07
CA GLU A 514 28.01 -16.60 0.28
C GLU A 514 28.14 -17.19 1.69
N LYS A 515 29.36 -17.51 2.16
CA LYS A 515 29.61 -18.10 3.48
C LYS A 515 29.10 -17.23 4.65
N TYR A 516 28.93 -15.93 4.42
CA TYR A 516 28.52 -14.94 5.43
C TYR A 516 27.13 -14.36 5.16
N ALA A 517 26.43 -14.81 4.12
CA ALA A 517 25.07 -14.37 3.82
C ALA A 517 24.11 -14.76 4.96
N LYS A 518 23.25 -13.83 5.34
CA LYS A 518 22.23 -14.00 6.38
C LYS A 518 20.94 -13.32 5.95
N TYR A 519 19.80 -13.95 6.25
CA TYR A 519 18.48 -13.36 6.01
C TYR A 519 18.23 -12.08 6.81
N LEU A 520 18.75 -12.04 8.04
CA LEU A 520 18.71 -10.88 8.93
C LEU A 520 20.12 -10.61 9.45
N PRO A 521 20.52 -9.34 9.65
CA PRO A 521 21.84 -8.98 10.18
C PRO A 521 21.95 -9.27 11.69
N HIS A 522 21.88 -10.56 12.04
CA HIS A 522 21.92 -11.06 13.40
C HIS A 522 22.62 -12.43 13.47
N SER A 523 23.87 -12.45 13.95
CA SER A 523 24.68 -13.67 14.13
C SER A 523 24.69 -14.21 15.55
N ALA A 524 23.85 -13.67 16.45
CA ALA A 524 23.74 -14.08 17.87
C ALA A 524 25.10 -14.13 18.62
N GLY A 525 26.04 -13.24 18.27
CA GLY A 525 27.32 -13.14 18.97
C GLY A 525 28.38 -14.18 18.57
N ARG A 526 28.12 -15.01 17.56
CA ARG A 526 29.05 -16.07 17.06
C ARG A 526 30.48 -15.57 16.81
N TYR A 527 30.63 -14.34 16.35
CA TYR A 527 31.91 -13.74 15.99
C TYR A 527 32.59 -12.97 17.14
N ALA A 528 31.94 -12.81 18.30
CA ALA A 528 32.47 -12.07 19.44
C ALA A 528 33.45 -12.90 20.30
N HIS A 529 33.29 -14.22 20.33
CA HIS A 529 34.02 -15.10 21.25
C HIS A 529 35.50 -15.36 20.89
N LYS A 530 35.94 -15.11 19.64
CA LYS A 530 37.34 -15.33 19.24
C LYS A 530 37.97 -14.04 18.69
N ARG A 531 39.25 -13.81 19.04
CA ARG A 531 40.03 -12.66 18.53
C ARG A 531 40.03 -12.65 17.00
N PHE A 532 39.95 -11.45 16.41
CA PHE A 532 39.95 -11.18 14.96
C PHE A 532 38.76 -11.71 14.13
N ARG A 533 37.84 -12.52 14.69
CA ARG A 533 36.62 -12.96 13.98
C ARG A 533 35.64 -11.83 13.64
N LYS A 534 35.86 -10.62 14.16
CA LYS A 534 35.14 -9.41 13.77
C LYS A 534 35.22 -9.13 12.26
N ALA A 535 36.32 -9.50 11.58
CA ALA A 535 36.45 -9.36 10.12
C ALA A 535 35.45 -10.24 9.34
N GLN A 536 35.12 -11.40 9.89
CA GLN A 536 34.18 -12.38 9.31
C GLN A 536 32.70 -12.07 9.65
N CYS A 537 32.43 -11.03 10.43
CA CYS A 537 31.08 -10.63 10.78
C CYS A 537 30.43 -9.85 9.63
N PRO A 538 29.24 -10.26 9.13
CA PRO A 538 28.60 -9.64 7.98
C PRO A 538 28.57 -8.12 8.05
N ILE A 539 28.87 -7.45 6.94
CA ILE A 539 29.09 -6.00 6.94
C ILE A 539 27.85 -5.21 7.40
N VAL A 540 26.66 -5.68 7.02
CA VAL A 540 25.38 -5.07 7.42
C VAL A 540 25.12 -5.24 8.92
N GLU A 541 25.55 -6.36 9.51
CA GLU A 541 25.47 -6.55 10.97
C GLU A 541 26.45 -5.62 11.69
N ARG A 542 27.65 -5.39 11.14
CA ARG A 542 28.60 -4.41 11.69
C ARG A 542 28.04 -2.99 11.66
N LEU A 543 27.40 -2.59 10.56
CA LEU A 543 26.69 -1.31 10.44
C LEU A 543 25.55 -1.21 11.47
N THR A 544 24.71 -2.25 11.57
CA THR A 544 23.59 -2.30 12.51
C THR A 544 24.07 -2.18 13.95
N ASN A 545 25.12 -2.91 14.33
CA ASN A 545 25.70 -2.85 15.67
C ASN A 545 26.30 -1.46 15.95
N SER A 546 26.92 -0.81 14.96
CA SER A 546 27.46 0.55 15.12
C SER A 546 26.37 1.62 15.26
N LEU A 547 25.21 1.45 14.61
CA LEU A 547 24.05 2.33 14.81
C LEU A 547 23.43 2.20 16.20
N MET A 548 23.60 1.04 16.85
CA MET A 548 23.20 0.85 18.24
C MET A 548 24.19 1.47 19.23
N MET A 549 25.42 1.75 18.82
CA MET A 549 26.44 2.32 19.71
C MET A 549 26.15 3.80 19.96
N HIS A 550 26.04 4.16 21.24
CA HIS A 550 25.82 5.51 21.76
C HIS A 550 24.47 6.16 21.38
N GLY A 551 23.74 6.66 22.39
CA GLY A 551 22.47 7.37 22.23
C GLY A 551 21.22 6.59 22.68
N ARG A 552 20.04 7.05 22.27
CA ARG A 552 18.72 6.51 22.72
C ARG A 552 18.41 5.09 22.21
N ASN A 553 19.12 4.62 21.19
CA ASN A 553 18.92 3.30 20.58
C ASN A 553 19.88 2.23 21.13
N ASN A 554 20.60 2.54 22.22
CA ASN A 554 21.53 1.62 22.84
C ASN A 554 20.82 0.32 23.27
N GLY A 555 21.41 -0.83 22.92
CA GLY A 555 20.86 -2.16 23.20
C GLY A 555 19.65 -2.59 22.37
N LYS A 556 19.00 -1.70 21.59
CA LYS A 556 17.77 -2.02 20.83
C LYS A 556 18.07 -2.56 19.43
N LYS A 557 18.53 -3.81 19.34
CA LYS A 557 18.93 -4.43 18.05
C LYS A 557 17.80 -4.51 17.03
N LEU A 558 16.60 -4.96 17.42
CA LEU A 558 15.46 -5.05 16.50
C LEU A 558 15.09 -3.69 15.88
N MET A 559 15.20 -2.61 16.64
CA MET A 559 14.94 -1.26 16.15
C MET A 559 16.02 -0.81 15.16
N ALA A 560 17.30 -1.07 15.43
CA ALA A 560 18.40 -0.78 14.52
C ALA A 560 18.29 -1.58 13.20
N VAL A 561 17.91 -2.86 13.27
CA VAL A 561 17.66 -3.70 12.08
C VAL A 561 16.53 -3.11 11.22
N ARG A 562 15.45 -2.61 11.83
CA ARG A 562 14.36 -1.94 11.11
C ARG A 562 14.83 -0.64 10.43
N ILE A 563 15.64 0.16 11.12
CA ILE A 563 16.21 1.40 10.56
C ILE A 563 17.07 1.08 9.33
N VAL A 564 17.96 0.09 9.42
CA VAL A 564 18.81 -0.33 8.29
C VAL A 564 17.96 -0.88 7.14
N LYS A 565 16.94 -1.68 7.44
CA LYS A 565 16.00 -2.18 6.41
C LYS A 565 15.34 -1.02 5.65
N HIS A 566 14.80 -0.04 6.36
CA HIS A 566 14.17 1.13 5.73
C HIS A 566 15.17 2.00 4.97
N ALA A 567 16.38 2.19 5.50
CA ALA A 567 17.42 2.92 4.79
C ALA A 567 17.80 2.23 3.46
N PHE A 568 17.90 0.90 3.44
CA PHE A 568 18.19 0.15 2.22
C PHE A 568 17.03 0.20 1.21
N GLU A 569 15.78 0.21 1.68
CA GLU A 569 14.61 0.45 0.82
C GLU A 569 14.69 1.84 0.18
N ILE A 570 15.03 2.88 0.95
CA ILE A 570 15.19 4.25 0.44
C ILE A 570 16.33 4.33 -0.58
N ILE A 571 17.49 3.71 -0.29
CA ILE A 571 18.63 3.70 -1.20
C ILE A 571 18.23 3.07 -2.54
N HIS A 572 17.60 1.89 -2.51
CA HIS A 572 17.19 1.22 -3.73
C HIS A 572 16.17 2.04 -4.54
N LEU A 573 15.21 2.69 -3.86
CA LEU A 573 14.23 3.55 -4.51
C LEU A 573 14.88 4.79 -5.15
N LEU A 574 15.94 5.35 -4.55
CA LEU A 574 16.60 6.56 -5.04
C LEU A 574 17.67 6.29 -6.10
N THR A 575 18.42 5.19 -5.98
CA THR A 575 19.55 4.90 -6.89
C THR A 575 19.23 3.84 -7.94
N GLY A 576 18.21 2.99 -7.74
CA GLY A 576 17.92 1.83 -8.58
C GLY A 576 18.95 0.69 -8.46
N GLU A 577 20.04 0.89 -7.73
CA GLU A 577 21.12 -0.08 -7.54
C GLU A 577 20.85 -1.02 -6.35
N ASN A 578 21.63 -2.10 -6.25
CA ASN A 578 21.62 -2.95 -5.06
C ASN A 578 22.17 -2.16 -3.86
N PRO A 579 21.40 -1.95 -2.77
CA PRO A 579 21.83 -1.16 -1.63
C PRO A 579 23.05 -1.75 -0.91
N LEU A 580 23.30 -3.05 -1.06
CA LEU A 580 24.53 -3.68 -0.57
C LEU A 580 25.76 -3.17 -1.31
N GLN A 581 25.68 -2.98 -2.63
CA GLN A 581 26.76 -2.43 -3.42
C GLN A 581 27.05 -0.99 -3.01
N VAL A 582 25.99 -0.17 -2.83
CA VAL A 582 26.11 1.21 -2.36
C VAL A 582 26.80 1.26 -0.99
N LEU A 583 26.44 0.38 -0.06
CA LEU A 583 27.10 0.29 1.25
C LEU A 583 28.59 -0.07 1.12
N VAL A 584 28.93 -1.06 0.30
CA VAL A 584 30.32 -1.48 0.09
C VAL A 584 31.14 -0.34 -0.50
N THR A 585 30.64 0.31 -1.55
CA THR A 585 31.29 1.46 -2.18
C THR A 585 31.45 2.63 -1.21
N ALA A 586 30.42 2.93 -0.40
CA ALA A 586 30.49 3.97 0.63
C ALA A 586 31.59 3.70 1.67
N ILE A 587 31.75 2.44 2.10
CA ILE A 587 32.80 2.03 3.06
C ILE A 587 34.20 2.15 2.44
N ILE A 588 34.38 1.73 1.19
CA ILE A 588 35.64 1.86 0.46
C ILE A 588 36.06 3.33 0.37
N ASN A 589 35.12 4.21 0.02
CA ASN A 589 35.39 5.64 -0.14
C ASN A 589 35.64 6.35 1.18
N SER A 590 34.98 5.95 2.27
CA SER A 590 35.02 6.62 3.58
C SER A 590 36.18 6.20 4.49
N GLY A 591 36.90 5.12 4.16
CA GLY A 591 38.01 4.63 4.98
C GLY A 591 39.32 5.42 4.76
N PRO A 592 39.90 6.08 5.78
CA PRO A 592 41.16 6.82 5.63
C PRO A 592 42.32 5.87 5.37
N ARG A 593 43.18 6.17 4.40
CA ARG A 593 44.37 5.35 4.09
C ARG A 593 45.53 5.64 5.04
N GLU A 594 45.65 6.89 5.46
CA GLU A 594 46.70 7.38 6.36
C GLU A 594 46.08 8.07 7.58
N ASP A 595 46.73 7.91 8.74
CA ASP A 595 46.38 8.58 9.98
C ASP A 595 47.65 9.06 10.68
N SER A 596 47.54 10.00 11.61
CA SER A 596 48.70 10.48 12.39
C SER A 596 48.78 9.75 13.73
N THR A 597 49.92 9.16 14.06
CA THR A 597 50.16 8.56 15.37
C THR A 597 51.22 9.34 16.14
N ARG A 598 51.00 9.44 17.44
CA ARG A 598 51.91 10.08 18.38
C ARG A 598 53.08 9.12 18.67
N ILE A 599 54.28 9.44 18.17
CA ILE A 599 55.51 8.64 18.34
C ILE A 599 56.45 9.37 19.31
N GLY A 600 56.89 8.64 20.34
CA GLY A 600 57.85 9.12 21.36
C GLY A 600 57.51 8.63 22.77
N ARG A 601 58.41 8.88 23.72
CA ARG A 601 58.20 8.64 25.16
C ARG A 601 58.33 9.98 25.90
N ALA A 602 57.50 10.20 26.93
CA ALA A 602 57.53 11.37 27.81
C ALA A 602 57.38 12.73 27.09
N GLY A 603 58.14 13.77 27.45
CA GLY A 603 57.95 15.17 27.00
C GLY A 603 58.27 15.46 25.52
N THR A 604 58.90 14.52 24.82
CA THR A 604 59.31 14.71 23.41
C THR A 604 58.44 13.84 22.51
N VAL A 605 57.24 14.31 22.20
CA VAL A 605 56.31 13.53 21.38
C VAL A 605 55.89 14.28 20.14
N ARG A 606 56.20 13.68 18.99
CA ARG A 606 55.83 14.20 17.66
C ARG A 606 54.72 13.35 17.05
N ARG A 607 53.95 13.94 16.15
CA ARG A 607 53.00 13.20 15.31
C ARG A 607 53.73 12.78 14.04
N GLN A 608 53.56 11.53 13.65
CA GLN A 608 54.08 10.98 12.39
C GLN A 608 52.92 10.38 11.61
N ALA A 609 52.92 10.57 10.29
CA ALA A 609 52.01 9.85 9.39
C ALA A 609 52.29 8.33 9.43
N VAL A 610 51.24 7.53 9.59
CA VAL A 610 51.29 6.07 9.54
C VAL A 610 50.14 5.51 8.71
N ASP A 611 50.37 4.39 8.05
CA ASP A 611 49.34 3.69 7.28
C ASP A 611 48.30 3.04 8.19
N VAL A 612 47.03 3.09 7.77
CA VAL A 612 45.91 2.52 8.51
C VAL A 612 45.65 1.08 8.06
N SER A 613 45.64 0.14 9.01
CA SER A 613 45.35 -1.27 8.69
C SER A 613 43.94 -1.46 8.09
N PRO A 614 43.74 -2.39 7.14
CA PRO A 614 42.44 -2.61 6.49
C PRO A 614 41.26 -2.80 7.46
N LEU A 615 41.47 -3.54 8.55
CA LEU A 615 40.45 -3.72 9.59
C LEU A 615 40.07 -2.40 10.27
N ARG A 616 41.06 -1.54 10.55
CA ARG A 616 40.83 -0.22 11.14
C ARG A 616 40.14 0.71 10.14
N ARG A 617 40.54 0.68 8.86
CA ARG A 617 39.88 1.44 7.77
C ARG A 617 38.38 1.16 7.73
N VAL A 618 37.97 -0.11 7.68
CA VAL A 618 36.54 -0.49 7.63
C VAL A 618 35.81 -0.10 8.92
N ASN A 619 36.42 -0.30 10.10
CA ASN A 619 35.78 0.06 11.37
C ASN A 619 35.58 1.56 11.51
N GLN A 620 36.57 2.35 11.11
CA GLN A 620 36.53 3.80 11.16
C GLN A 620 35.52 4.37 10.16
N ALA A 621 35.47 3.82 8.94
CA ALA A 621 34.47 4.18 7.94
C ALA A 621 33.04 3.96 8.47
N ILE A 622 32.73 2.77 8.97
CA ILE A 622 31.40 2.45 9.53
C ILE A 622 31.04 3.38 10.68
N TRP A 623 32.00 3.64 11.58
CA TRP A 623 31.80 4.52 12.72
C TRP A 623 31.51 5.97 12.29
N LEU A 624 32.26 6.50 11.33
CA LEU A 624 32.06 7.85 10.79
C LEU A 624 30.70 7.98 10.10
N LEU A 625 30.32 7.02 9.25
CA LEU A 625 29.01 6.99 8.59
C LEU A 625 27.86 6.98 9.59
N CYS A 626 27.95 6.15 10.65
CA CYS A 626 26.92 6.09 11.69
C CYS A 626 26.88 7.34 12.58
N THR A 627 28.02 8.03 12.73
CA THR A 627 28.11 9.27 13.53
C THR A 627 27.49 10.42 12.75
N GLY A 628 27.85 10.58 11.47
CA GLY A 628 27.25 11.57 10.57
C GLY A 628 25.74 11.43 10.47
N ALA A 629 25.24 10.19 10.29
CA ALA A 629 23.79 9.95 10.24
C ALA A 629 23.06 10.30 11.56
N ARG A 630 23.70 10.07 12.72
CA ARG A 630 23.12 10.41 14.03
C ARG A 630 23.10 11.91 14.27
N GLU A 631 24.18 12.61 13.94
CA GLU A 631 24.27 14.06 14.05
C GLU A 631 23.26 14.74 13.11
N ALA A 632 23.17 14.28 11.85
CA ALA A 632 22.22 14.81 10.87
C ALA A 632 20.75 14.57 11.24
N ALA A 633 20.45 13.50 11.98
CA ALA A 633 19.10 13.20 12.47
C ALA A 633 18.72 13.97 13.75
N PHE A 634 19.68 14.56 14.46
CA PHE A 634 19.40 15.27 15.70
C PHE A 634 18.66 16.59 15.43
N ARG A 635 17.45 16.74 15.98
CA ARG A 635 16.54 17.89 15.78
C ARG A 635 16.11 18.13 14.31
N ASN A 636 16.30 17.15 13.43
CA ASN A 636 15.91 17.26 12.02
C ASN A 636 14.51 16.65 11.78
N ILE A 637 13.86 17.10 10.71
CA ILE A 637 12.55 16.61 10.25
C ILE A 637 12.69 15.23 9.59
N LYS A 638 13.84 14.97 8.95
CA LYS A 638 14.18 13.69 8.34
C LYS A 638 14.31 12.59 9.38
N THR A 639 13.80 11.40 9.04
CA THR A 639 13.94 10.22 9.89
C THR A 639 15.38 9.72 9.90
N ILE A 640 15.78 9.00 10.94
CA ILE A 640 17.13 8.40 11.01
C ILE A 640 17.40 7.46 9.82
N ALA A 641 16.37 6.78 9.29
CA ALA A 641 16.53 5.92 8.11
C ALA A 641 16.85 6.72 6.84
N GLU A 642 16.17 7.86 6.64
CA GLU A 642 16.47 8.79 5.54
C GLU A 642 17.87 9.41 5.69
N CYS A 643 18.26 9.84 6.91
CA CYS A 643 19.60 10.37 7.14
C CYS A 643 20.71 9.32 6.90
N VAL A 644 20.48 8.06 7.28
CA VAL A 644 21.41 6.95 6.98
C VAL A 644 21.47 6.70 5.47
N ALA A 645 20.35 6.74 4.76
CA ALA A 645 20.32 6.56 3.31
C ALA A 645 21.06 7.69 2.58
N ASP A 646 20.79 8.96 2.94
CA ASP A 646 21.45 10.13 2.37
C ASP A 646 22.98 10.08 2.59
N GLU A 647 23.41 9.74 3.81
CA GLU A 647 24.83 9.64 4.15
C GLU A 647 25.53 8.53 3.35
N LEU A 648 24.89 7.36 3.20
CA LEU A 648 25.44 6.25 2.42
C LEU A 648 25.53 6.57 0.92
N ILE A 649 24.50 7.21 0.34
CA ILE A 649 24.50 7.60 -1.07
C ILE A 649 25.57 8.66 -1.34
N ASN A 650 25.67 9.68 -0.49
CA ASN A 650 26.66 10.74 -0.64
C ASN A 650 28.09 10.21 -0.48
N ALA A 651 28.32 9.30 0.47
CA ALA A 651 29.61 8.65 0.65
C ALA A 651 29.97 7.72 -0.51
N ALA A 652 29.01 6.97 -1.07
CA ALA A 652 29.22 6.13 -2.24
C ALA A 652 29.63 6.96 -3.48
N LYS A 653 29.06 8.16 -3.64
CA LYS A 653 29.45 9.12 -4.69
C LYS A 653 30.75 9.87 -4.42
N GLY A 654 31.35 9.72 -3.23
CA GLY A 654 32.55 10.45 -2.82
C GLY A 654 32.32 11.96 -2.61
N SER A 655 31.08 12.38 -2.34
CA SER A 655 30.74 13.78 -2.16
C SER A 655 31.21 14.31 -0.80
N SER A 656 31.74 15.52 -0.78
CA SER A 656 32.10 16.25 0.45
C SER A 656 30.90 16.63 1.34
N ASN A 657 29.67 16.45 0.83
CA ASN A 657 28.44 16.58 1.61
C ASN A 657 28.27 15.47 2.65
N SER A 658 28.93 14.32 2.46
CA SER A 658 28.98 13.26 3.48
C SER A 658 29.91 13.66 4.62
N TYR A 659 29.43 13.49 5.84
CA TYR A 659 30.23 13.69 7.04
C TYR A 659 31.45 12.77 7.07
N ALA A 660 31.28 11.51 6.67
CA ALA A 660 32.34 10.51 6.68
C ALA A 660 33.48 10.87 5.72
N ILE A 661 33.16 11.34 4.52
CA ILE A 661 34.17 11.79 3.54
C ILE A 661 34.90 13.03 4.06
N LYS A 662 34.16 14.04 4.57
CA LYS A 662 34.77 15.25 5.13
C LYS A 662 35.76 14.94 6.26
N LYS A 663 35.41 14.00 7.15
CA LYS A 663 36.28 13.60 8.26
C LYS A 663 37.46 12.75 7.81
N LYS A 664 37.28 11.89 6.81
CA LYS A 664 38.39 11.17 6.17
C LYS A 664 39.41 12.15 5.58
N ASP A 665 38.95 13.11 4.78
CA ASP A 665 39.84 14.09 4.13
C ASP A 665 40.59 14.97 5.15
N GLU A 666 39.94 15.30 6.27
CA GLU A 666 40.56 16.01 7.38
C GLU A 666 41.70 15.18 8.01
N LEU A 667 41.46 13.88 8.27
CA LEU A 667 42.46 12.98 8.84
C LEU A 667 43.65 12.78 7.88
N GLU A 668 43.38 12.55 6.60
CA GLU A 668 44.43 12.37 5.59
C GLU A 668 45.23 13.67 5.37
N ARG A 669 44.59 14.84 5.46
CA ARG A 669 45.28 16.14 5.43
C ARG A 669 46.19 16.34 6.64
N VAL A 670 45.72 15.99 7.83
CA VAL A 670 46.55 16.05 9.05
C VAL A 670 47.72 15.07 8.95
N ALA A 671 47.50 13.85 8.46
CA ALA A 671 48.58 12.88 8.23
C ALA A 671 49.59 13.44 7.22
N LYS A 672 49.15 14.01 6.10
CA LYS A 672 50.00 14.64 5.09
C LYS A 672 50.86 15.79 5.66
N SER A 673 50.32 16.58 6.59
CA SER A 673 51.08 17.65 7.27
C SER A 673 52.12 17.12 8.27
N ASN A 674 52.02 15.86 8.67
CA ASN A 674 52.93 15.17 9.60
C ASN A 674 53.80 14.12 8.91
N ARG A 675 53.84 14.13 7.57
CA ARG A 675 54.89 13.49 6.78
C ARG A 675 56.11 14.39 6.82
#